data_AF-A0A7V2N3M6-F1
#
_entry.id   AF-A0A7V2N3M6-F1
#
_cell.length_a   1.000
_cell.length_b   1.000
_cell.length_c   1.000
_cell.angle_alpha   90.00
_cell.angle_beta   90.00
_cell.angle_gamma   90.00
#
_symmetry.space_group_name_H-M   'P 1'
#
loop_
_entity.id
_entity.type
_entity.pdbx_description
1 polymer ?
#
loop_
_entity_poly.entity_id
_entity_poly.type
_entity_poly.pdbx_seq_one_letter_code
_entity_poly.pdbx_strand_id
1 'polypeptide(L)'
;ALGREATPTIRAAIASDNETVRIAGLEAAGCAGGADLVPMLAAWAAKGSDTERAAARQSLEGLSGDDVDKALLTALDATEPSVRVELIDAMRRRGSALATDQLMKQARSDVPQVRRAALAALGELAEPAQVPDLVGLLAEQAGGDQAGDAVKALVAVAKRTSMQDRASQLVLARFSDATGPTRAELLHALGQLGSARGEAALREALKQNDDAGLREAALRALAAWPDDAFVPDLLDVARTSDSPVHRVLAARAAVDLIDRSKAPADTKVEQLRQIMQATQRPGEKRAALAVLAKIHTPGALELACEYVADESVRAEAAQAALQITQAIGKTEPKAVAVAMRKVAAAPVADEQKQQAESLLLEIESVQSYLTQWEVAGPYMQEGQNYAGLFEISFPPEQPGAEVQWKPIAVEPLGNHPAYVDLLKVFGGEQRVAYLRTTIESEASQPARLEIYTDDGVKAWLNGTVVHANNAARPIMPQPDTVNVTLQQGTNVLLLKVTQNNLSWGAIVRLRRAKAIDGPVVGEGFRLHVINAESRFEAGTIMDVNRDGKPDILCGGFWYEAPTWEKHVVREIREEGGYHYDFANLPMDVDGDGWVDTVGAAWHNKMVYWVRNPGKTGEPWPVFEIDTPGNMETAIIADINGDGQPDILPNIMSAAAWYEFKRDPAAPNGVRWIKHDLPQAAAGHGIGAGDVNGDGRCDVVAPNGWLEQMADGSWTWHAEFQLGTTSIPILVHDVDADGDGDIIWGLGHDYGIYWLEQGRDSDGQRTWARHLIDDSWSQPHFLLLADLDGDGVDDLVVGKRYHAHNGHDPGANDPLCVYYYTFDRGAKCWTRHVIHEGGRVGFGINTIAEDIDGDGDLDVLAPGKSGLYLLENLRR
;
A
#
# COMPACT_ATOMS: atom_id res chain seq x y z
N ALA A 1 -15.65 -12.62 54.46
CA ALA A 1 -16.23 -13.98 54.47
C ALA A 1 -17.62 -13.88 55.11
N LEU A 2 -18.66 -14.26 54.37
CA LEU A 2 -20.00 -14.46 54.97
C LEU A 2 -19.88 -15.75 55.80
N GLY A 3 -20.14 -15.72 57.10
CA GLY A 3 -20.06 -16.93 57.92
C GLY A 3 -21.14 -17.95 57.54
N ARG A 4 -21.00 -19.22 57.97
CA ARG A 4 -22.00 -20.30 57.77
C ARG A 4 -23.42 -19.93 58.21
N GLU A 5 -23.57 -18.94 59.08
CA GLU A 5 -24.85 -18.39 59.55
C GLU A 5 -25.70 -17.78 58.42
N ALA A 6 -25.10 -17.37 57.29
CA ALA A 6 -25.81 -16.81 56.13
C ALA A 6 -26.43 -17.87 55.20
N THR A 7 -26.13 -19.16 55.40
CA THR A 7 -26.54 -20.27 54.51
C THR A 7 -28.06 -20.34 54.28
N PRO A 8 -28.95 -20.18 55.28
CA PRO A 8 -30.40 -20.20 55.05
C PRO A 8 -30.87 -19.06 54.13
N THR A 9 -30.31 -17.86 54.31
CA THR A 9 -30.62 -16.67 53.49
C THR A 9 -30.13 -16.85 52.06
N ILE A 10 -28.95 -17.43 51.88
CA ILE A 10 -28.39 -17.75 50.57
C ILE A 10 -29.27 -18.75 49.83
N ARG A 11 -29.72 -19.82 50.50
CA ARG A 11 -30.63 -20.81 49.89
C ARG A 11 -31.96 -20.17 49.48
N ALA A 12 -32.50 -19.25 50.28
CA ALA A 12 -33.71 -18.52 49.94
C ALA A 12 -33.50 -17.59 48.72
N ALA A 13 -32.35 -16.92 48.61
CA ALA A 13 -32.02 -16.08 47.46
C ALA A 13 -31.90 -16.91 46.17
N ILE A 14 -31.25 -18.08 46.22
CA ILE A 14 -31.12 -19.00 45.08
C ILE A 14 -32.48 -19.58 44.64
N ALA A 15 -33.44 -19.69 45.55
CA ALA A 15 -34.80 -20.13 45.25
C ALA A 15 -35.74 -19.01 44.77
N SER A 16 -35.23 -17.78 44.57
CA SER A 16 -36.06 -16.64 44.14
C SER A 16 -36.57 -16.80 42.71
N ASP A 17 -37.77 -16.30 42.43
CA ASP A 17 -38.29 -16.20 41.07
C ASP A 17 -37.52 -15.16 40.22
N ASN A 18 -36.78 -14.24 40.85
CA ASN A 18 -35.98 -13.23 40.17
C ASN A 18 -34.56 -13.75 39.86
N GLU A 19 -34.18 -13.78 38.59
CA GLU A 19 -32.88 -14.27 38.12
C GLU A 19 -31.69 -13.50 38.70
N THR A 20 -31.76 -12.17 38.79
CA THR A 20 -30.69 -11.36 39.39
C THR A 20 -30.48 -11.72 40.86
N VAL A 21 -31.57 -12.01 41.59
CA VAL A 21 -31.50 -12.45 42.99
C VAL A 21 -30.90 -13.86 43.09
N ARG A 22 -31.23 -14.76 42.15
CA ARG A 22 -30.63 -16.10 42.10
C ARG A 22 -29.13 -16.04 41.82
N ILE A 23 -28.69 -15.24 40.85
CA ILE A 23 -27.27 -15.05 40.52
C ILE A 23 -26.51 -14.51 41.75
N ALA A 24 -27.02 -13.46 42.40
CA ALA A 24 -26.41 -12.92 43.62
C ALA A 24 -26.36 -13.97 44.75
N GLY A 25 -27.40 -14.81 44.86
CA GLY A 25 -27.41 -15.95 45.78
C GLY A 25 -26.35 -16.99 45.45
N LEU A 26 -26.19 -17.35 44.17
CA LEU A 26 -25.18 -18.31 43.70
C LEU A 26 -23.76 -17.79 43.97
N GLU A 27 -23.46 -16.51 43.70
CA GLU A 27 -22.18 -15.87 44.02
C GLU A 27 -21.92 -15.82 45.53
N ALA A 28 -22.95 -15.47 46.32
CA ALA A 28 -22.84 -15.43 47.78
C ALA A 28 -22.57 -16.81 48.38
N ALA A 29 -23.07 -17.89 47.78
CA ALA A 29 -22.81 -19.26 48.21
C ALA A 29 -21.32 -19.63 48.15
N GLY A 30 -20.59 -19.20 47.11
CA GLY A 30 -19.14 -19.39 47.02
C GLY A 30 -18.40 -18.68 48.15
N CYS A 31 -18.84 -17.47 48.49
CA CYS A 31 -18.29 -16.68 49.60
C CYS A 31 -18.59 -17.23 51.00
N ALA A 32 -19.69 -17.97 51.16
CA ALA A 32 -20.11 -18.53 52.44
C ALA A 32 -19.31 -19.79 52.82
N GLY A 33 -19.01 -20.63 51.83
CA GLY A 33 -18.29 -21.89 52.04
C GLY A 33 -19.14 -22.96 52.73
N GLY A 34 -18.87 -24.24 52.45
CA GLY A 34 -19.56 -25.37 53.08
C GLY A 34 -19.89 -26.52 52.14
N ALA A 35 -19.63 -27.74 52.60
CA ALA A 35 -19.86 -28.97 51.85
C ALA A 35 -21.35 -29.22 51.50
N ASP A 36 -22.29 -28.68 52.29
CA ASP A 36 -23.73 -28.84 52.10
C ASP A 36 -24.29 -28.03 50.92
N LEU A 37 -23.53 -27.07 50.39
CA LEU A 37 -23.91 -26.26 49.23
C LEU A 37 -23.55 -26.93 47.90
N VAL A 38 -22.68 -27.94 47.90
CA VAL A 38 -22.16 -28.61 46.70
C VAL A 38 -23.27 -29.17 45.79
N PRO A 39 -24.25 -29.98 46.26
CA PRO A 39 -25.25 -30.56 45.37
C PRO A 39 -26.12 -29.51 44.67
N MET A 40 -26.42 -28.42 45.37
CA MET A 40 -27.24 -27.33 44.86
C MET A 40 -26.50 -26.54 43.79
N LEU A 41 -25.24 -26.15 44.06
CA LEU A 41 -24.44 -25.41 43.09
C LEU A 41 -24.16 -26.26 41.83
N ALA A 42 -23.90 -27.56 42.00
CA ALA A 42 -23.70 -28.48 40.87
C ALA A 42 -24.95 -28.63 39.98
N ALA A 43 -26.15 -28.64 40.58
CA ALA A 43 -27.39 -28.66 39.82
C ALA A 43 -27.59 -27.39 38.98
N TRP A 44 -27.30 -26.21 39.55
CA TRP A 44 -27.39 -24.93 38.83
C TRP A 44 -26.32 -24.77 37.76
N ALA A 45 -25.09 -25.24 38.00
CA ALA A 45 -24.04 -25.28 36.99
C ALA A 45 -24.43 -26.12 35.75
N ALA A 46 -25.25 -27.16 35.96
CA ALA A 46 -25.70 -28.05 34.90
C ALA A 46 -26.96 -27.56 34.17
N LYS A 47 -27.90 -26.90 34.87
CA LYS A 47 -29.28 -26.67 34.36
C LYS A 47 -29.75 -25.20 34.35
N GLY A 48 -28.97 -24.25 34.89
CA GLY A 48 -29.33 -22.82 34.88
C GLY A 48 -29.21 -22.14 33.52
N SER A 49 -29.56 -20.85 33.44
CA SER A 49 -29.22 -19.95 32.32
C SER A 49 -27.70 -19.77 32.20
N ASP A 50 -27.20 -19.22 31.08
CA ASP A 50 -25.75 -19.09 30.86
C ASP A 50 -25.05 -18.29 31.97
N THR A 51 -25.70 -17.25 32.49
CA THR A 51 -25.21 -16.41 33.60
C THR A 51 -25.30 -17.15 34.94
N GLU A 52 -26.39 -17.86 35.22
CA GLU A 52 -26.56 -18.68 36.42
C GLU A 52 -25.54 -19.83 36.46
N ARG A 53 -25.28 -20.48 35.33
CA ARG A 53 -24.28 -21.55 35.22
C ARG A 53 -22.87 -21.01 35.48
N ALA A 54 -22.53 -19.86 34.91
CA ALA A 54 -21.25 -19.21 35.14
C ALA A 54 -21.04 -18.89 36.64
N ALA A 55 -22.03 -18.27 37.28
CA ALA A 55 -22.00 -17.96 38.70
C ALA A 55 -21.89 -19.22 39.57
N ALA A 56 -22.69 -20.26 39.28
CA ALA A 56 -22.66 -21.51 40.02
C ALA A 56 -21.31 -22.24 39.91
N ARG A 57 -20.70 -22.28 38.72
CA ARG A 57 -19.37 -22.87 38.48
C ARG A 57 -18.28 -22.12 39.24
N GLN A 58 -18.28 -20.79 39.15
CA GLN A 58 -17.32 -19.96 39.88
C GLN A 58 -17.43 -20.19 41.39
N SER A 59 -18.65 -20.30 41.91
CA SER A 59 -18.89 -20.58 43.32
C SER A 59 -18.49 -22.00 43.74
N LEU A 60 -18.69 -23.02 42.89
CA LEU A 60 -18.18 -24.38 43.16
C LEU A 60 -16.66 -24.41 43.23
N GLU A 61 -16.00 -23.72 42.31
CA GLU A 61 -14.54 -23.63 42.25
C GLU A 61 -13.97 -22.95 43.50
N GLY A 62 -14.53 -21.80 43.88
CA GLY A 62 -14.08 -20.99 45.02
C GLY A 62 -14.57 -21.45 46.40
N LEU A 63 -15.35 -22.54 46.50
CA LEU A 63 -16.02 -22.93 47.74
C LEU A 63 -15.01 -23.32 48.84
N SER A 64 -15.04 -22.64 49.98
CA SER A 64 -14.15 -22.94 51.10
C SER A 64 -14.74 -23.96 52.07
N GLY A 65 -13.90 -24.84 52.64
CA GLY A 65 -14.27 -25.79 53.69
C GLY A 65 -13.60 -27.16 53.57
N ASP A 66 -13.19 -27.73 54.71
CA ASP A 66 -12.37 -28.95 54.78
C ASP A 66 -13.05 -30.21 54.20
N ASP A 67 -14.39 -30.27 54.20
CA ASP A 67 -15.17 -31.41 53.70
C ASP A 67 -15.69 -31.23 52.26
N VAL A 68 -15.43 -30.09 51.61
CA VAL A 68 -16.00 -29.77 50.28
C VAL A 68 -15.58 -30.79 49.23
N ASP A 69 -14.30 -31.12 49.18
CA ASP A 69 -13.75 -32.07 48.21
C ASP A 69 -14.33 -33.49 48.40
N LYS A 70 -14.56 -33.89 49.65
CA LYS A 70 -15.24 -35.16 49.98
C LYS A 70 -16.71 -35.16 49.56
N ALA A 71 -17.39 -34.01 49.67
CA ALA A 71 -18.77 -33.86 49.22
C ALA A 71 -18.88 -33.89 47.69
N LEU A 72 -17.94 -33.26 46.97
CA LEU A 72 -17.83 -33.37 45.50
C LEU A 72 -17.70 -34.85 45.09
N LEU A 73 -16.81 -35.60 45.75
CA LEU A 73 -16.60 -37.02 45.46
C LEU A 73 -17.84 -37.88 45.72
N THR A 74 -18.51 -37.66 46.85
CA THR A 74 -19.71 -38.41 47.22
C THR A 74 -20.87 -38.17 46.24
N ALA A 75 -20.96 -36.95 45.69
CA ALA A 75 -22.03 -36.58 44.76
C ALA A 75 -21.89 -37.18 43.35
N LEU A 76 -20.69 -37.64 42.95
CA LEU A 76 -20.45 -38.13 41.59
C LEU A 76 -21.27 -39.36 41.21
N ASP A 77 -21.41 -40.34 42.11
CA ASP A 77 -22.09 -41.60 41.79
C ASP A 77 -23.63 -41.50 41.93
N ALA A 78 -24.14 -40.41 42.52
CA ALA A 78 -25.54 -40.24 42.87
C ALA A 78 -26.30 -39.23 41.99
N THR A 79 -25.70 -38.75 40.90
CA THR A 79 -26.22 -37.63 40.10
C THR A 79 -26.32 -37.92 38.60
N GLU A 80 -27.19 -37.17 37.92
CA GLU A 80 -27.37 -37.26 36.47
C GLU A 80 -26.10 -36.86 35.68
N PRO A 81 -25.90 -37.34 34.44
CA PRO A 81 -24.66 -37.14 33.69
C PRO A 81 -24.20 -35.69 33.51
N SER A 82 -25.12 -34.74 33.32
CA SER A 82 -24.76 -33.32 33.17
C SER A 82 -24.21 -32.72 34.47
N VAL A 83 -24.76 -33.12 35.62
CA VAL A 83 -24.26 -32.71 36.94
C VAL A 83 -22.89 -33.35 37.23
N ARG A 84 -22.70 -34.62 36.83
CA ARG A 84 -21.40 -35.31 36.96
C ARG A 84 -20.28 -34.57 36.24
N VAL A 85 -20.52 -34.04 35.04
CA VAL A 85 -19.52 -33.23 34.30
C VAL A 85 -19.12 -31.98 35.09
N GLU A 86 -20.09 -31.23 35.62
CA GLU A 86 -19.81 -30.02 36.40
C GLU A 86 -19.05 -30.32 37.71
N LEU A 87 -19.37 -31.44 38.37
CA LEU A 87 -18.63 -31.90 39.55
C LEU A 87 -17.19 -32.28 39.21
N ILE A 88 -16.97 -32.98 38.09
CA ILE A 88 -15.65 -33.33 37.57
C ILE A 88 -14.83 -32.08 37.28
N ASP A 89 -15.40 -31.10 36.58
CA ASP A 89 -14.74 -29.83 36.27
C ASP A 89 -14.43 -29.02 37.53
N ALA A 90 -15.34 -29.00 38.51
CA ALA A 90 -15.08 -28.34 39.79
C ALA A 90 -13.88 -28.97 40.52
N MET A 91 -13.80 -30.31 40.61
CA MET A 91 -12.65 -30.98 41.24
C MET A 91 -11.35 -30.73 40.49
N ARG A 92 -11.40 -30.74 39.14
CA ARG A 92 -10.26 -30.43 38.27
C ARG A 92 -9.68 -29.06 38.59
N ARG A 93 -10.52 -28.00 38.57
CA ARG A 93 -10.09 -26.63 38.82
C ARG A 93 -9.61 -26.39 40.26
N ARG A 94 -10.19 -27.13 41.21
CA ARG A 94 -9.79 -27.07 42.63
C ARG A 94 -8.48 -27.80 42.94
N GLY A 95 -7.93 -28.59 42.02
CA GLY A 95 -6.69 -29.32 42.26
C GLY A 95 -6.84 -30.51 43.23
N SER A 96 -8.03 -31.10 43.38
CA SER A 96 -8.28 -32.11 44.42
C SER A 96 -7.71 -33.49 44.05
N ALA A 97 -6.48 -33.78 44.49
CA ALA A 97 -5.80 -35.06 44.25
C ALA A 97 -6.53 -36.28 44.84
N LEU A 98 -7.42 -36.07 45.83
CA LEU A 98 -8.25 -37.11 46.45
C LEU A 98 -9.26 -37.74 45.46
N ALA A 99 -9.44 -37.15 44.28
CA ALA A 99 -10.42 -37.58 43.30
C ALA A 99 -9.91 -38.62 42.28
N THR A 100 -8.61 -38.91 42.25
CA THR A 100 -7.96 -39.64 41.15
C THR A 100 -8.55 -41.03 40.88
N ASP A 101 -8.76 -41.86 41.93
CA ASP A 101 -9.37 -43.19 41.77
C ASP A 101 -10.82 -43.12 41.26
N GLN A 102 -11.58 -42.14 41.75
CA GLN A 102 -12.96 -41.96 41.35
C GLN A 102 -13.07 -41.39 39.92
N LEU A 103 -12.14 -40.52 39.52
CA LEU A 103 -12.02 -40.05 38.15
C LEU A 103 -11.64 -41.19 37.20
N MET A 104 -10.76 -42.12 37.62
CA MET A 104 -10.46 -43.33 36.84
C MET A 104 -11.70 -44.20 36.60
N LYS A 105 -12.60 -44.30 37.59
CA LYS A 105 -13.90 -44.96 37.43
C LYS A 105 -14.79 -44.20 36.44
N GLN A 106 -14.91 -42.87 36.55
CA GLN A 106 -15.74 -42.06 35.65
C GLN A 106 -15.20 -42.02 34.21
N ALA A 107 -13.88 -42.17 34.01
CA ALA A 107 -13.26 -42.30 32.69
C ALA A 107 -13.70 -43.57 31.95
N ARG A 108 -14.30 -44.54 32.66
CA ARG A 108 -14.89 -45.78 32.11
C ARG A 108 -16.42 -45.73 32.03
N SER A 109 -17.03 -44.56 32.27
CA SER A 109 -18.47 -44.35 32.15
C SER A 109 -18.98 -44.72 30.76
N ASP A 110 -20.22 -45.20 30.65
CA ASP A 110 -20.91 -45.40 29.37
C ASP A 110 -21.27 -44.07 28.67
N VAL A 111 -21.36 -42.97 29.43
CA VAL A 111 -21.67 -41.64 28.91
C VAL A 111 -20.41 -40.93 28.35
N PRO A 112 -20.34 -40.60 27.04
CA PRO A 112 -19.15 -40.00 26.42
C PRO A 112 -18.73 -38.65 27.02
N GLN A 113 -19.68 -37.78 27.37
CA GLN A 113 -19.38 -36.48 27.96
C GLN A 113 -18.69 -36.60 29.32
N VAL A 114 -19.14 -37.57 30.15
CA VAL A 114 -18.56 -37.85 31.48
C VAL A 114 -17.15 -38.42 31.34
N ARG A 115 -16.94 -39.36 30.40
CA ARG A 115 -15.60 -39.92 30.14
C ARG A 115 -14.59 -38.85 29.75
N ARG A 116 -14.95 -37.96 28.81
CA ARG A 116 -14.07 -36.89 28.35
C ARG A 116 -13.71 -35.92 29.48
N ALA A 117 -14.70 -35.51 30.27
CA ALA A 117 -14.47 -34.64 31.43
C ALA A 117 -13.52 -35.31 32.44
N ALA A 118 -13.73 -36.61 32.71
CA ALA A 118 -12.88 -37.38 33.62
C ALA A 118 -11.44 -37.53 33.11
N LEU A 119 -11.25 -37.81 31.82
CA LEU A 119 -9.93 -37.91 31.19
C LEU A 119 -9.18 -36.57 31.20
N ALA A 120 -9.88 -35.46 30.93
CA ALA A 120 -9.31 -34.12 31.05
C ALA A 120 -8.87 -33.83 32.49
N ALA A 121 -9.72 -34.13 33.47
CA ALA A 121 -9.38 -33.99 34.89
C ALA A 121 -8.20 -34.87 35.32
N LEU A 122 -8.13 -36.12 34.84
CA LEU A 122 -6.99 -37.01 35.11
C LEU A 122 -5.69 -36.46 34.52
N GLY A 123 -5.72 -35.83 33.34
CA GLY A 123 -4.55 -35.16 32.76
C GLY A 123 -3.90 -34.13 33.71
N GLU A 124 -4.74 -33.39 34.43
CA GLU A 124 -4.31 -32.31 35.34
C GLU A 124 -4.03 -32.80 36.77
N LEU A 125 -4.75 -33.83 37.26
CA LEU A 125 -4.73 -34.24 38.67
C LEU A 125 -4.04 -35.58 38.95
N ALA A 126 -3.93 -36.49 37.98
CA ALA A 126 -3.43 -37.85 38.26
C ALA A 126 -1.93 -37.85 38.58
N GLU A 127 -1.52 -38.64 39.56
CA GLU A 127 -0.13 -38.68 40.02
C GLU A 127 0.62 -39.87 39.38
N PRO A 128 1.95 -39.99 39.54
CA PRO A 128 2.73 -41.07 38.92
C PRO A 128 2.20 -42.48 39.20
N ALA A 129 1.49 -42.68 40.32
CA ALA A 129 0.86 -43.94 40.70
C ALA A 129 -0.24 -44.40 39.71
N GLN A 130 -0.94 -43.47 39.05
CA GLN A 130 -2.04 -43.78 38.13
C GLN A 130 -1.59 -44.00 36.67
N VAL A 131 -0.31 -43.78 36.35
CA VAL A 131 0.23 -43.96 34.98
C VAL A 131 -0.01 -45.39 34.44
N PRO A 132 0.20 -46.48 35.20
CA PRO A 132 -0.12 -47.84 34.71
C PRO A 132 -1.59 -48.04 34.36
N ASP A 133 -2.50 -47.46 35.14
CA ASP A 133 -3.94 -47.61 34.94
C ASP A 133 -4.43 -46.79 33.74
N LEU A 134 -3.84 -45.61 33.50
CA LEU A 134 -4.07 -44.82 32.29
C LEU A 134 -3.59 -45.52 31.02
N VAL A 135 -2.45 -46.22 31.07
CA VAL A 135 -1.99 -47.07 29.95
C VAL A 135 -2.96 -48.23 29.72
N GLY A 136 -3.48 -48.84 30.79
CA GLY A 136 -4.52 -49.87 30.69
C GLY A 136 -5.79 -49.33 30.03
N LEU A 137 -6.27 -48.18 30.49
CA LEU A 137 -7.45 -47.51 29.97
C LEU A 137 -7.32 -47.16 28.48
N LEU A 138 -6.16 -46.64 28.07
CA LEU A 138 -5.85 -46.37 26.66
C LEU A 138 -5.99 -47.62 25.80
N ALA A 139 -5.43 -48.75 26.25
CA ALA A 139 -5.50 -50.00 25.49
C ALA A 139 -6.94 -50.54 25.37
N GLU A 140 -7.75 -50.37 26.42
CA GLU A 140 -9.15 -50.82 26.46
C GLU A 140 -10.08 -49.95 25.60
N GLN A 141 -9.81 -48.65 25.50
CA GLN A 141 -10.64 -47.69 24.76
C GLN A 141 -10.18 -47.49 23.30
N ALA A 142 -9.11 -48.16 22.88
CA ALA A 142 -8.58 -48.01 21.55
C ALA A 142 -9.59 -48.42 20.46
N GLY A 143 -9.68 -47.61 19.40
CA GLY A 143 -10.63 -47.81 18.30
C GLY A 143 -12.04 -47.27 18.54
N GLY A 144 -12.31 -46.66 19.70
CA GLY A 144 -13.53 -45.87 19.94
C GLY A 144 -13.36 -44.39 19.64
N ASP A 145 -14.47 -43.65 19.50
CA ASP A 145 -14.52 -42.21 19.15
C ASP A 145 -13.76 -41.27 20.11
N GLN A 146 -13.30 -41.77 21.26
CA GLN A 146 -12.62 -40.99 22.31
C GLN A 146 -11.23 -41.52 22.67
N ALA A 147 -10.64 -42.44 21.89
CA ALA A 147 -9.31 -43.00 22.18
C ALA A 147 -8.22 -41.91 22.34
N GLY A 148 -8.30 -40.84 21.54
CA GLY A 148 -7.39 -39.70 21.64
C GLY A 148 -7.47 -38.90 22.95
N ASP A 149 -8.61 -38.92 23.66
CA ASP A 149 -8.75 -38.26 24.96
C ASP A 149 -7.93 -39.01 26.03
N ALA A 150 -7.84 -40.34 25.95
CA ALA A 150 -7.01 -41.17 26.83
C ALA A 150 -5.50 -40.96 26.57
N VAL A 151 -5.10 -40.84 25.30
CA VAL A 151 -3.72 -40.48 24.93
C VAL A 151 -3.33 -39.14 25.54
N LYS A 152 -4.18 -38.11 25.36
CA LYS A 152 -3.93 -36.77 25.90
C LYS A 152 -3.77 -36.78 27.43
N ALA A 153 -4.64 -37.49 28.14
CA ALA A 153 -4.56 -37.62 29.60
C ALA A 153 -3.25 -38.27 30.05
N LEU A 154 -2.87 -39.40 29.44
CA LEU A 154 -1.60 -40.09 29.74
C LEU A 154 -0.38 -39.20 29.47
N VAL A 155 -0.36 -38.52 28.32
CA VAL A 155 0.74 -37.63 27.92
C VAL A 155 0.84 -36.43 28.86
N ALA A 156 -0.29 -35.81 29.23
CA ALA A 156 -0.33 -34.68 30.15
C ALA A 156 0.25 -35.04 31.51
N VAL A 157 -0.18 -36.17 32.09
CA VAL A 157 0.35 -36.68 33.37
C VAL A 157 1.84 -36.96 33.24
N ALA A 158 2.24 -37.74 32.23
CA ALA A 158 3.62 -38.13 32.04
C ALA A 158 4.57 -36.93 31.85
N LYS A 159 4.13 -35.88 31.16
CA LYS A 159 4.91 -34.63 30.99
C LYS A 159 4.95 -33.82 32.28
N ARG A 160 3.81 -33.63 32.96
CA ARG A 160 3.72 -32.87 34.22
C ARG A 160 4.58 -33.49 35.32
N THR A 161 4.67 -34.83 35.36
CA THR A 161 5.40 -35.56 36.42
C THR A 161 6.76 -36.09 35.96
N SER A 162 7.26 -35.69 34.78
CA SER A 162 8.53 -36.16 34.20
C SER A 162 8.67 -37.70 34.12
N MET A 163 7.57 -38.41 33.81
CA MET A 163 7.47 -39.88 33.75
C MET A 163 7.41 -40.41 32.30
N GLN A 164 7.84 -39.65 31.30
CA GLN A 164 7.72 -40.01 29.88
C GLN A 164 8.38 -41.36 29.55
N ASP A 165 9.58 -41.63 30.07
CA ASP A 165 10.29 -42.90 29.87
C ASP A 165 9.59 -44.10 30.52
N ARG A 166 8.96 -43.88 31.67
CA ARG A 166 8.23 -44.91 32.41
C ARG A 166 6.90 -45.21 31.73
N ALA A 167 6.15 -44.18 31.33
CA ALA A 167 4.94 -44.33 30.54
C ALA A 167 5.23 -45.06 29.22
N SER A 168 6.29 -44.67 28.51
CA SER A 168 6.68 -45.31 27.25
C SER A 168 7.05 -46.79 27.44
N GLN A 169 7.73 -47.15 28.54
CA GLN A 169 8.01 -48.55 28.86
C GLN A 169 6.72 -49.37 29.05
N LEU A 170 5.73 -48.81 29.74
CA LEU A 170 4.45 -49.48 29.99
C LEU A 170 3.61 -49.60 28.71
N VAL A 171 3.62 -48.56 27.87
CA VAL A 171 2.99 -48.58 26.54
C VAL A 171 3.64 -49.65 25.66
N LEU A 172 4.97 -49.73 25.62
CA LEU A 172 5.69 -50.75 24.86
C LEU A 172 5.43 -52.18 25.34
N ALA A 173 5.27 -52.38 26.66
CA ALA A 173 4.91 -53.68 27.21
C ALA A 173 3.51 -54.16 26.78
N ARG A 174 2.60 -53.23 26.47
CA ARG A 174 1.28 -53.55 25.89
C ARG A 174 1.31 -53.63 24.37
N PHE A 175 2.25 -52.93 23.75
CA PHE A 175 2.40 -52.88 22.29
C PHE A 175 2.76 -54.23 21.69
N SER A 176 3.57 -55.06 22.37
CA SER A 176 4.02 -56.37 21.86
C SER A 176 2.88 -57.32 21.47
N ASP A 177 1.76 -57.25 22.20
CA ASP A 177 0.61 -58.13 22.00
C ASP A 177 -0.56 -57.41 21.30
N ALA A 178 -0.41 -56.12 20.98
CA ALA A 178 -1.47 -55.30 20.42
C ALA A 178 -1.59 -55.48 18.90
N THR A 179 -2.82 -55.46 18.39
CA THR A 179 -3.12 -55.51 16.95
C THR A 179 -4.16 -54.45 16.58
N GLY A 180 -4.30 -54.18 15.29
CA GLY A 180 -5.36 -53.30 14.77
C GLY A 180 -5.35 -51.89 15.40
N PRO A 181 -6.53 -51.34 15.77
CA PRO A 181 -6.65 -49.99 16.33
C PRO A 181 -5.83 -49.76 17.62
N THR A 182 -5.74 -50.76 18.49
CA THR A 182 -4.96 -50.68 19.74
C THR A 182 -3.48 -50.44 19.45
N ARG A 183 -2.93 -51.12 18.45
CA ARG A 183 -1.52 -50.95 18.06
C ARG A 183 -1.24 -49.52 17.55
N ALA A 184 -2.18 -48.92 16.81
CA ALA A 184 -2.04 -47.57 16.30
C ALA A 184 -2.11 -46.49 17.40
N GLU A 185 -3.05 -46.61 18.35
CA GLU A 185 -3.20 -45.67 19.47
C GLU A 185 -2.00 -45.70 20.42
N LEU A 186 -1.44 -46.88 20.67
CA LEU A 186 -0.21 -47.00 21.47
C LEU A 186 0.99 -46.32 20.79
N LEU A 187 1.13 -46.41 19.46
CA LEU A 187 2.14 -45.64 18.72
C LEU A 187 1.90 -44.14 18.81
N HIS A 188 0.65 -43.71 18.69
CA HIS A 188 0.29 -42.30 18.82
C HIS A 188 0.67 -41.74 20.20
N ALA A 189 0.45 -42.51 21.26
CA ALA A 189 0.93 -42.17 22.60
C ALA A 189 2.46 -42.07 22.69
N LEU A 190 3.20 -43.03 22.10
CA LEU A 190 4.67 -42.97 22.06
C LEU A 190 5.17 -41.72 21.32
N GLY A 191 4.53 -41.34 20.21
CA GLY A 191 4.84 -40.14 19.45
C GLY A 191 4.73 -38.86 20.29
N GLN A 192 3.67 -38.74 21.08
CA GLN A 192 3.44 -37.55 21.92
C GLN A 192 4.28 -37.52 23.22
N LEU A 193 4.66 -38.70 23.75
CA LEU A 193 5.48 -38.82 24.95
C LEU A 193 6.92 -38.36 24.71
N GLY A 194 7.49 -38.61 23.53
CA GLY A 194 8.80 -38.08 23.15
C GLY A 194 9.98 -38.63 23.96
N SER A 195 9.94 -39.90 24.33
CA SER A 195 10.99 -40.54 25.15
C SER A 195 12.03 -41.24 24.30
N ALA A 196 13.24 -41.46 24.82
CA ALA A 196 14.28 -42.20 24.10
C ALA A 196 13.84 -43.64 23.73
N ARG A 197 12.98 -44.26 24.55
CA ARG A 197 12.39 -45.57 24.24
C ARG A 197 11.35 -45.49 23.13
N GLY A 198 10.52 -44.45 23.14
CA GLY A 198 9.55 -44.18 22.07
C GLY A 198 10.25 -43.91 20.74
N GLU A 199 11.37 -43.19 20.77
CA GLU A 199 12.21 -42.90 19.60
C GLU A 199 12.69 -44.19 18.93
N ALA A 200 13.31 -45.09 19.72
CA ALA A 200 13.79 -46.38 19.23
C ALA A 200 12.67 -47.23 18.64
N ALA A 201 11.49 -47.25 19.29
CA ALA A 201 10.34 -48.01 18.81
C ALA A 201 9.75 -47.45 17.51
N LEU A 202 9.66 -46.13 17.37
CA LEU A 202 9.15 -45.48 16.15
C LEU A 202 10.11 -45.68 14.97
N ARG A 203 11.43 -45.55 15.18
CA ARG A 203 12.42 -45.86 14.14
C ARG A 203 12.35 -47.32 13.70
N GLU A 204 12.13 -48.25 14.62
CA GLU A 204 11.95 -49.65 14.27
C GLU A 204 10.66 -49.88 13.48
N ALA A 205 9.55 -49.28 13.90
CA ALA A 205 8.28 -49.35 13.17
C ALA A 205 8.37 -48.76 11.74
N LEU A 206 9.18 -47.72 11.53
CA LEU A 206 9.44 -47.15 10.20
C LEU A 206 10.17 -48.10 9.24
N LYS A 207 11.01 -49.01 9.76
CA LYS A 207 11.80 -49.97 8.96
C LYS A 207 11.00 -51.19 8.51
N GLN A 208 9.86 -51.45 9.11
CA GLN A 208 9.02 -52.63 8.84
C GLN A 208 8.26 -52.46 7.51
N ASN A 209 8.98 -52.61 6.38
CA ASN A 209 8.45 -52.43 5.03
C ASN A 209 7.29 -53.40 4.71
N ASP A 210 7.27 -54.58 5.33
CA ASP A 210 6.28 -55.63 5.08
C ASP A 210 4.96 -55.42 5.84
N ASP A 211 4.90 -54.49 6.82
CA ASP A 211 3.70 -54.14 7.58
C ASP A 211 3.30 -52.68 7.31
N ALA A 212 2.60 -52.47 6.19
CA ALA A 212 2.16 -51.16 5.74
C ALA A 212 1.30 -50.43 6.80
N GLY A 213 0.44 -51.15 7.52
CA GLY A 213 -0.40 -50.57 8.57
C GLY A 213 0.40 -50.08 9.78
N LEU A 214 1.45 -50.80 10.16
CA LEU A 214 2.37 -50.39 11.22
C LEU A 214 3.15 -49.13 10.83
N ARG A 215 3.69 -49.12 9.61
CA ARG A 215 4.48 -47.99 9.11
C ARG A 215 3.63 -46.73 8.96
N GLU A 216 2.40 -46.86 8.48
CA GLU A 216 1.44 -45.76 8.39
C GLU A 216 1.08 -45.18 9.77
N ALA A 217 0.84 -46.03 10.77
CA ALA A 217 0.60 -45.61 12.15
C ALA A 217 1.81 -44.90 12.76
N ALA A 218 3.03 -45.38 12.48
CA ALA A 218 4.27 -44.73 12.92
C ALA A 218 4.43 -43.34 12.31
N LEU A 219 4.19 -43.18 11.00
CA LEU A 219 4.25 -41.87 10.33
C LEU A 219 3.25 -40.87 10.90
N ARG A 220 2.02 -41.31 11.23
CA ARG A 220 1.04 -40.45 11.91
C ARG A 220 1.46 -40.08 13.33
N ALA A 221 2.08 -41.00 14.06
CA ALA A 221 2.57 -40.73 15.41
C ALA A 221 3.71 -39.70 15.40
N LEU A 222 4.59 -39.75 14.39
CA LEU A 222 5.73 -38.84 14.26
C LEU A 222 5.32 -37.38 14.01
N ALA A 223 4.17 -37.11 13.41
CA ALA A 223 3.63 -35.75 13.31
C ALA A 223 3.35 -35.10 14.68
N ALA A 224 3.29 -35.88 15.76
CA ALA A 224 3.10 -35.39 17.12
C ALA A 224 4.39 -35.43 17.97
N TRP A 225 5.53 -35.74 17.37
CA TRP A 225 6.82 -35.77 18.07
C TRP A 225 7.20 -34.37 18.59
N PRO A 226 7.85 -34.24 19.77
CA PRO A 226 8.05 -32.92 20.39
C PRO A 226 9.07 -31.99 19.71
N ASP A 227 10.03 -32.54 18.97
CA ASP A 227 11.14 -31.80 18.35
C ASP A 227 11.41 -32.26 16.90
N ASP A 228 12.52 -31.82 16.31
CA ASP A 228 12.88 -32.08 14.91
C ASP A 228 13.80 -33.28 14.72
N ALA A 229 14.02 -34.12 15.75
CA ALA A 229 14.94 -35.25 15.68
C ALA A 229 14.61 -36.25 14.55
N PHE A 230 13.34 -36.31 14.15
CA PHE A 230 12.84 -37.21 13.10
C PHE A 230 12.75 -36.57 11.71
N VAL A 231 13.08 -35.28 11.54
CA VAL A 231 13.06 -34.65 10.22
C VAL A 231 13.94 -35.40 9.20
N PRO A 232 15.16 -35.86 9.52
CA PRO A 232 15.97 -36.65 8.60
C PRO A 232 15.32 -38.00 8.23
N ASP A 233 14.76 -38.71 9.22
CA ASP A 233 14.08 -40.00 9.01
C ASP A 233 12.85 -39.83 8.08
N LEU A 234 12.06 -38.77 8.30
CA LEU A 234 10.88 -38.46 7.50
C LEU A 234 11.24 -37.99 6.08
N LEU A 235 12.32 -37.21 5.92
CA LEU A 235 12.86 -36.83 4.62
C LEU A 235 13.29 -38.06 3.80
N ASP A 236 13.95 -39.03 4.44
CA ASP A 236 14.32 -40.28 3.79
C ASP A 236 13.09 -41.03 3.29
N VAL A 237 12.07 -41.23 4.15
CA VAL A 237 10.82 -41.90 3.75
C VAL A 237 10.10 -41.14 2.63
N ALA A 238 10.06 -39.81 2.69
CA ALA A 238 9.45 -38.98 1.65
C ALA A 238 10.13 -39.16 0.28
N ARG A 239 11.45 -39.41 0.25
CA ARG A 239 12.23 -39.62 -0.98
C ARG A 239 12.22 -41.06 -1.48
N THR A 240 12.29 -42.04 -0.58
CA THR A 240 12.64 -43.42 -0.92
C THR A 240 11.47 -44.40 -0.87
N SER A 241 10.36 -44.08 -0.18
CA SER A 241 9.27 -45.03 -0.01
C SER A 241 8.51 -45.29 -1.32
N ASP A 242 8.28 -46.55 -1.65
CA ASP A 242 7.47 -46.95 -2.81
C ASP A 242 5.99 -46.57 -2.67
N SER A 243 5.49 -46.46 -1.42
CA SER A 243 4.09 -46.11 -1.13
C SER A 243 3.84 -44.60 -1.24
N PRO A 244 2.95 -44.14 -2.13
CA PRO A 244 2.57 -42.73 -2.21
C PRO A 244 1.96 -42.20 -0.91
N VAL A 245 1.24 -43.03 -0.16
CA VAL A 245 0.64 -42.67 1.13
C VAL A 245 1.74 -42.39 2.16
N HIS A 246 2.77 -43.24 2.21
CA HIS A 246 3.89 -43.03 3.13
C HIS A 246 4.68 -41.76 2.81
N ARG A 247 4.94 -41.50 1.51
CA ARG A 247 5.64 -40.26 1.10
C ARG A 247 4.88 -39.01 1.54
N VAL A 248 3.55 -39.01 1.37
CA VAL A 248 2.68 -37.89 1.80
C VAL A 248 2.68 -37.71 3.30
N LEU A 249 2.47 -38.79 4.07
CA LEU A 249 2.45 -38.73 5.53
C LEU A 249 3.81 -38.27 6.09
N ALA A 250 4.90 -38.75 5.51
CA ALA A 250 6.25 -38.37 5.92
C ALA A 250 6.53 -36.89 5.65
N ALA A 251 6.19 -36.40 4.45
CA ALA A 251 6.38 -35.00 4.10
C ALA A 251 5.57 -34.05 5.02
N ARG A 252 4.30 -34.37 5.28
CA ARG A 252 3.45 -33.57 6.19
C ARG A 252 3.99 -33.57 7.62
N ALA A 253 4.31 -34.76 8.14
CA ALA A 253 4.89 -34.87 9.48
C ALA A 253 6.18 -34.04 9.59
N ALA A 254 7.05 -34.09 8.58
CA ALA A 254 8.28 -33.31 8.56
C ALA A 254 8.02 -31.80 8.56
N VAL A 255 7.09 -31.30 7.73
CA VAL A 255 6.69 -29.88 7.75
C VAL A 255 6.19 -29.47 9.14
N ASP A 256 5.33 -30.28 9.76
CA ASP A 256 4.81 -29.97 11.08
C ASP A 256 5.93 -29.96 12.15
N LEU A 257 6.91 -30.87 12.06
CA LEU A 257 8.07 -30.88 12.97
C LEU A 257 9.00 -29.67 12.74
N ILE A 258 9.16 -29.24 11.50
CA ILE A 258 9.94 -28.03 11.20
C ILE A 258 9.23 -26.79 11.76
N ASP A 259 7.91 -26.65 11.63
CA ASP A 259 7.15 -25.50 12.15
C ASP A 259 7.42 -25.30 13.65
N ARG A 260 7.38 -26.38 14.44
CA ARG A 260 7.62 -26.36 15.89
C ARG A 260 9.10 -26.37 16.31
N SER A 261 10.02 -26.62 15.37
CA SER A 261 11.45 -26.69 15.66
C SER A 261 12.00 -25.36 16.16
N LYS A 262 12.92 -25.45 17.14
CA LYS A 262 13.75 -24.35 17.65
C LYS A 262 15.07 -24.20 16.89
N ALA A 263 15.28 -24.95 15.81
CA ALA A 263 16.46 -24.81 14.97
C ALA A 263 16.58 -23.38 14.41
N PRO A 264 17.81 -22.92 14.09
CA PRO A 264 18.02 -21.65 13.42
C PRO A 264 17.20 -21.52 12.13
N ALA A 265 16.79 -20.29 11.79
CA ALA A 265 15.96 -20.01 10.62
C ALA A 265 16.52 -20.63 9.34
N ASP A 266 17.82 -20.48 9.09
CA ASP A 266 18.48 -21.01 7.88
C ASP A 266 18.39 -22.54 7.80
N THR A 267 18.53 -23.23 8.93
CA THR A 267 18.34 -24.69 9.01
C THR A 267 16.92 -25.09 8.64
N LYS A 268 15.92 -24.35 9.14
CA LYS A 268 14.50 -24.60 8.83
C LYS A 268 14.21 -24.36 7.35
N VAL A 269 14.75 -23.29 6.76
CA VAL A 269 14.61 -22.98 5.32
C VAL A 269 15.19 -24.10 4.46
N GLU A 270 16.38 -24.60 4.80
CA GLU A 270 17.02 -25.70 4.07
C GLU A 270 16.23 -27.02 4.19
N GLN A 271 15.72 -27.33 5.39
CA GLN A 271 14.86 -28.51 5.59
C GLN A 271 13.55 -28.42 4.78
N LEU A 272 12.91 -27.25 4.72
CA LEU A 272 11.72 -27.03 3.90
C LEU A 272 12.02 -27.16 2.41
N ARG A 273 13.13 -26.58 1.93
CA ARG A 273 13.62 -26.74 0.56
C ARG A 273 13.75 -28.21 0.18
N GLN A 274 14.36 -29.01 1.05
CA GLN A 274 14.53 -30.45 0.85
C GLN A 274 13.22 -31.23 0.81
N ILE A 275 12.23 -30.85 1.64
CA ILE A 275 10.89 -31.45 1.61
C ILE A 275 10.17 -31.10 0.30
N MET A 276 10.21 -29.83 -0.10
CA MET A 276 9.53 -29.36 -1.32
C MET A 276 10.12 -30.00 -2.59
N GLN A 277 11.41 -30.32 -2.60
CA GLN A 277 12.07 -31.09 -3.66
C GLN A 277 11.72 -32.60 -3.64
N ALA A 278 11.47 -33.17 -2.46
CA ALA A 278 11.14 -34.59 -2.29
C ALA A 278 9.69 -34.91 -2.68
N THR A 279 8.80 -33.90 -2.70
CA THR A 279 7.37 -34.08 -3.01
C THR A 279 6.99 -33.51 -4.37
N GLN A 280 6.18 -34.26 -5.12
CA GLN A 280 5.59 -33.81 -6.39
C GLN A 280 4.16 -33.26 -6.21
N ARG A 281 3.59 -33.38 -5.00
CA ARG A 281 2.20 -33.03 -4.74
C ARG A 281 2.07 -31.59 -4.24
N PRO A 282 1.11 -30.81 -4.77
CA PRO A 282 0.96 -29.40 -4.39
C PRO A 282 0.59 -29.21 -2.91
N GLY A 283 -0.19 -30.13 -2.33
CA GLY A 283 -0.65 -30.03 -0.93
C GLY A 283 0.50 -29.88 0.07
N GLU A 284 1.56 -30.68 -0.09
CA GLU A 284 2.72 -30.68 0.81
C GLU A 284 3.62 -29.45 0.57
N LYS A 285 3.75 -29.00 -0.70
CA LYS A 285 4.43 -27.73 -1.03
C LYS A 285 3.72 -26.52 -0.40
N ARG A 286 2.39 -26.48 -0.43
CA ARG A 286 1.60 -25.42 0.21
C ARG A 286 1.77 -25.40 1.73
N ALA A 287 1.78 -26.57 2.37
CA ALA A 287 2.05 -26.67 3.79
C ALA A 287 3.46 -26.14 4.13
N ALA A 288 4.47 -26.48 3.32
CA ALA A 288 5.83 -25.96 3.50
C ALA A 288 5.91 -24.44 3.30
N LEU A 289 5.24 -23.88 2.28
CA LEU A 289 5.16 -22.42 2.05
C LEU A 289 4.48 -21.68 3.21
N ALA A 290 3.43 -22.26 3.81
CA ALA A 290 2.77 -21.68 4.97
C ALA A 290 3.67 -21.62 6.21
N VAL A 291 4.58 -22.59 6.38
CA VAL A 291 5.63 -22.53 7.43
C VAL A 291 6.71 -21.53 7.05
N LEU A 292 7.12 -21.51 5.78
CA LEU A 292 8.14 -20.59 5.26
C LEU A 292 7.75 -19.12 5.46
N ALA A 293 6.47 -18.78 5.27
CA ALA A 293 5.93 -17.44 5.46
C ALA A 293 6.11 -16.88 6.89
N LYS A 294 6.30 -17.75 7.89
CA LYS A 294 6.56 -17.37 9.30
C LYS A 294 8.05 -17.16 9.59
N ILE A 295 8.93 -17.43 8.62
CA ILE A 295 10.38 -17.31 8.76
C ILE A 295 10.82 -16.00 8.08
N HIS A 296 11.09 -14.98 8.88
CA HIS A 296 11.37 -13.62 8.37
C HIS A 296 12.86 -13.42 8.05
N THR A 297 13.38 -14.15 7.07
CA THR A 297 14.78 -14.01 6.61
C THR A 297 14.87 -13.87 5.09
N PRO A 298 15.94 -13.25 4.55
CA PRO A 298 16.15 -13.17 3.10
C PRO A 298 16.15 -14.54 2.40
N GLY A 299 16.72 -15.56 3.03
CA GLY A 299 16.73 -16.93 2.47
C GLY A 299 15.34 -17.56 2.37
N ALA A 300 14.44 -17.23 3.30
CA ALA A 300 13.05 -17.67 3.21
C ALA A 300 12.31 -16.95 2.08
N LEU A 301 12.53 -15.64 1.92
CA LEU A 301 11.96 -14.85 0.82
C LEU A 301 12.44 -15.35 -0.54
N GLU A 302 13.73 -15.66 -0.67
CA GLU A 302 14.32 -16.22 -1.88
C GLU A 302 13.67 -17.57 -2.22
N LEU A 303 13.59 -18.49 -1.25
CA LEU A 303 12.95 -19.78 -1.44
C LEU A 303 11.47 -19.65 -1.84
N ALA A 304 10.72 -18.72 -1.24
CA ALA A 304 9.33 -18.47 -1.64
C ALA A 304 9.26 -18.02 -3.11
N CYS A 305 10.13 -17.09 -3.52
CA CYS A 305 10.18 -16.59 -4.90
C CYS A 305 10.56 -17.66 -5.92
N GLU A 306 11.41 -18.64 -5.57
CA GLU A 306 11.73 -19.77 -6.46
C GLU A 306 10.48 -20.56 -6.85
N TYR A 307 9.50 -20.70 -5.94
CA TYR A 307 8.26 -21.45 -6.18
C TYR A 307 7.12 -20.61 -6.78
N VAL A 308 7.32 -19.32 -7.01
CA VAL A 308 6.38 -18.49 -7.80
C VAL A 308 6.32 -18.99 -9.25
N ALA A 309 7.39 -19.61 -9.76
CA ALA A 309 7.38 -20.22 -11.08
C ALA A 309 6.59 -21.55 -11.15
N ASP A 310 6.32 -22.21 -10.02
CA ASP A 310 5.58 -23.47 -9.97
C ASP A 310 4.08 -23.21 -10.02
N GLU A 311 3.45 -23.48 -11.17
CA GLU A 311 2.03 -23.25 -11.42
C GLU A 311 1.11 -23.86 -10.36
N SER A 312 1.51 -24.98 -9.75
CA SER A 312 0.66 -25.70 -8.79
C SER A 312 0.58 -25.05 -7.41
N VAL A 313 1.49 -24.14 -7.07
CA VAL A 313 1.59 -23.46 -5.76
C VAL A 313 1.95 -21.98 -5.87
N ARG A 314 1.88 -21.41 -7.07
CA ARG A 314 2.31 -20.04 -7.37
C ARG A 314 1.64 -19.02 -6.46
N ALA A 315 0.32 -19.12 -6.27
CA ALA A 315 -0.44 -18.18 -5.46
C ALA A 315 -0.01 -18.21 -3.99
N GLU A 316 0.20 -19.40 -3.42
CA GLU A 316 0.68 -19.57 -2.06
C GLU A 316 2.14 -19.11 -1.91
N ALA A 317 2.96 -19.30 -2.94
CA ALA A 317 4.36 -18.84 -2.95
C ALA A 317 4.46 -17.31 -3.00
N ALA A 318 3.64 -16.67 -3.83
CA ALA A 318 3.53 -15.22 -3.89
C ALA A 318 3.03 -14.64 -2.55
N GLN A 319 2.01 -15.26 -1.95
CA GLN A 319 1.49 -14.84 -0.64
C GLN A 319 2.56 -14.95 0.46
N ALA A 320 3.31 -16.06 0.48
CA ALA A 320 4.41 -16.23 1.43
C ALA A 320 5.49 -15.17 1.23
N ALA A 321 5.86 -14.85 -0.02
CA ALA A 321 6.83 -13.81 -0.32
C ALA A 321 6.37 -12.43 0.15
N LEU A 322 5.11 -12.06 -0.10
CA LEU A 322 4.52 -10.79 0.35
C LEU A 322 4.53 -10.66 1.88
N GLN A 323 4.14 -11.72 2.59
CA GLN A 323 4.16 -11.73 4.06
C GLN A 323 5.58 -11.58 4.62
N ILE A 324 6.56 -12.30 4.06
CA ILE A 324 7.96 -12.18 4.48
C ILE A 324 8.48 -10.77 4.20
N THR A 325 8.15 -10.19 3.05
CA THR A 325 8.49 -8.80 2.69
C THR A 325 8.00 -7.80 3.72
N GLN A 326 6.74 -7.89 4.16
CA GLN A 326 6.19 -6.98 5.18
C GLN A 326 7.00 -7.03 6.49
N ALA A 327 7.55 -8.20 6.84
CA ALA A 327 8.34 -8.37 8.05
C ALA A 327 9.79 -7.85 7.92
N ILE A 328 10.42 -7.98 6.75
CA ILE A 328 11.86 -7.66 6.57
C ILE A 328 12.13 -6.42 5.71
N GLY A 329 11.11 -5.77 5.13
CA GLY A 329 11.25 -4.68 4.16
C GLY A 329 12.10 -3.51 4.64
N LYS A 330 12.05 -3.19 5.93
CA LYS A 330 12.85 -2.10 6.53
C LYS A 330 14.32 -2.46 6.71
N THR A 331 14.62 -3.72 7.03
CA THR A 331 15.98 -4.17 7.35
C THR A 331 16.72 -4.68 6.12
N GLU A 332 16.00 -5.26 5.16
CA GLU A 332 16.56 -5.94 3.98
C GLU A 332 15.98 -5.40 2.65
N PRO A 333 15.97 -4.08 2.42
CA PRO A 333 15.22 -3.48 1.32
C PRO A 333 15.73 -3.90 -0.07
N LYS A 334 17.02 -4.23 -0.20
CA LYS A 334 17.59 -4.72 -1.48
C LYS A 334 17.08 -6.11 -1.85
N ALA A 335 17.08 -7.04 -0.89
CA ALA A 335 16.57 -8.39 -1.11
C ALA A 335 15.08 -8.36 -1.44
N VAL A 336 14.33 -7.51 -0.74
CA VAL A 336 12.90 -7.32 -1.00
C VAL A 336 12.64 -6.72 -2.38
N ALA A 337 13.35 -5.69 -2.81
CA ALA A 337 13.14 -5.12 -4.14
C ALA A 337 13.36 -6.14 -5.27
N VAL A 338 14.38 -7.01 -5.12
CA VAL A 338 14.62 -8.11 -6.07
C VAL A 338 13.48 -9.14 -6.05
N ALA A 339 13.00 -9.51 -4.86
CA ALA A 339 11.92 -10.47 -4.69
C ALA A 339 10.57 -9.95 -5.23
N MET A 340 10.19 -8.71 -4.89
CA MET A 340 8.93 -8.10 -5.32
C MET A 340 8.90 -7.87 -6.84
N ARG A 341 10.02 -7.54 -7.48
CA ARG A 341 10.10 -7.55 -8.95
C ARG A 341 9.79 -8.92 -9.56
N LYS A 342 10.27 -10.02 -8.94
CA LYS A 342 9.95 -11.38 -9.42
C LYS A 342 8.48 -11.72 -9.23
N VAL A 343 7.87 -11.32 -8.11
CA VAL A 343 6.44 -11.55 -7.84
C VAL A 343 5.57 -10.71 -8.77
N ALA A 344 5.90 -9.44 -8.98
CA ALA A 344 5.18 -8.55 -9.88
C ALA A 344 5.24 -9.01 -11.36
N ALA A 345 6.36 -9.62 -11.77
CA ALA A 345 6.51 -10.16 -13.12
C ALA A 345 5.88 -11.56 -13.31
N ALA A 346 5.39 -12.19 -12.25
CA ALA A 346 4.84 -13.54 -12.31
C ALA A 346 3.35 -13.53 -12.65
N PRO A 347 2.81 -14.61 -13.27
CA PRO A 347 1.38 -14.75 -13.55
C PRO A 347 0.60 -15.16 -12.28
N VAL A 348 0.60 -14.27 -11.28
CA VAL A 348 -0.14 -14.34 -10.00
C VAL A 348 -1.45 -13.53 -10.08
N ALA A 349 -2.28 -13.56 -9.03
CA ALA A 349 -3.49 -12.73 -8.99
C ALA A 349 -3.12 -11.23 -8.91
N ASP A 350 -3.95 -10.37 -9.50
CA ASP A 350 -3.68 -8.92 -9.61
C ASP A 350 -3.49 -8.25 -8.24
N GLU A 351 -4.25 -8.67 -7.22
CA GLU A 351 -4.07 -8.21 -5.84
C GLU A 351 -2.62 -8.44 -5.34
N GLN A 352 -2.04 -9.61 -5.64
CA GLN A 352 -0.68 -9.96 -5.22
C GLN A 352 0.37 -9.17 -6.02
N LYS A 353 0.09 -8.90 -7.30
CA LYS A 353 0.93 -8.07 -8.17
C LYS A 353 0.94 -6.61 -7.69
N GLN A 354 -0.22 -6.04 -7.43
CA GLN A 354 -0.40 -4.67 -6.91
C GLN A 354 0.27 -4.51 -5.54
N GLN A 355 0.11 -5.47 -4.62
CA GLN A 355 0.82 -5.44 -3.33
C GLN A 355 2.34 -5.47 -3.53
N ALA A 356 2.86 -6.30 -4.44
CA ALA A 356 4.29 -6.35 -4.74
C ALA A 356 4.81 -5.04 -5.34
N GLU A 357 4.07 -4.42 -6.26
CA GLU A 357 4.41 -3.15 -6.89
C GLU A 357 4.35 -1.97 -5.90
N SER A 358 3.33 -1.92 -5.05
CA SER A 358 3.20 -0.92 -3.99
C SER A 358 4.37 -0.98 -2.99
N LEU A 359 4.73 -2.19 -2.55
CA LEU A 359 5.88 -2.41 -1.67
C LEU A 359 7.20 -2.05 -2.38
N LEU A 360 7.32 -2.31 -3.68
CA LEU A 360 8.47 -1.92 -4.48
C LEU A 360 8.59 -0.39 -4.53
N LEU A 361 7.49 0.32 -4.78
CA LEU A 361 7.42 1.78 -4.76
C LEU A 361 7.82 2.37 -3.41
N GLU A 362 7.31 1.83 -2.30
CA GLU A 362 7.67 2.26 -0.95
C GLU A 362 9.18 2.11 -0.71
N ILE A 363 9.74 0.95 -1.05
CA ILE A 363 11.16 0.65 -0.86
C ILE A 363 12.04 1.50 -1.78
N GLU A 364 11.68 1.66 -3.05
CA GLU A 364 12.42 2.48 -4.00
C GLU A 364 12.35 3.98 -3.62
N SER A 365 11.24 4.43 -3.04
CA SER A 365 11.10 5.79 -2.53
C SER A 365 12.13 6.09 -1.42
N VAL A 366 12.38 5.14 -0.52
CA VAL A 366 13.38 5.26 0.55
C VAL A 366 14.80 5.00 0.04
N GLN A 367 15.00 4.05 -0.88
CA GLN A 367 16.31 3.78 -1.49
C GLN A 367 16.83 4.93 -2.36
N SER A 368 15.94 5.81 -2.83
CA SER A 368 16.36 7.03 -3.54
C SER A 368 17.19 7.98 -2.67
N TYR A 369 17.14 7.87 -1.34
CA TYR A 369 17.91 8.72 -0.43
C TYR A 369 19.35 8.24 -0.25
N LEU A 370 20.30 9.18 -0.33
CA LEU A 370 21.70 8.90 0.00
C LEU A 370 21.87 8.93 1.52
N THR A 371 22.19 7.77 2.10
CA THR A 371 22.20 7.56 3.56
C THR A 371 23.60 7.42 4.16
N GLN A 372 24.60 7.07 3.35
CA GLN A 372 25.98 6.91 3.80
C GLN A 372 26.77 8.17 3.51
N TRP A 373 27.23 8.86 4.55
CA TRP A 373 27.97 10.10 4.41
C TRP A 373 29.23 10.11 5.26
N GLU A 374 30.27 10.75 4.73
CA GLU A 374 31.41 11.22 5.48
C GLU A 374 31.36 12.75 5.56
N VAL A 375 31.84 13.31 6.67
CA VAL A 375 31.88 14.75 6.91
C VAL A 375 33.29 15.25 7.19
N ALA A 376 33.61 16.47 6.73
CA ALA A 376 34.84 17.19 7.04
C ALA A 376 34.55 18.66 7.37
N GLY A 377 35.26 19.23 8.35
CA GLY A 377 35.06 20.59 8.84
C GLY A 377 34.91 20.69 10.37
N PRO A 378 34.35 21.80 10.88
CA PRO A 378 33.90 22.96 10.12
C PRO A 378 35.10 23.81 9.69
N TYR A 379 34.95 24.56 8.59
CA TYR A 379 35.95 25.51 8.11
C TYR A 379 35.44 26.94 8.28
N MET A 380 36.36 27.84 8.64
CA MET A 380 36.12 29.26 8.90
C MET A 380 37.31 30.07 8.39
N GLN A 381 37.07 31.34 8.10
CA GLN A 381 38.13 32.31 7.78
C GLN A 381 37.79 33.65 8.45
N GLU A 382 38.77 34.27 9.09
CA GLU A 382 38.57 35.53 9.81
C GLU A 382 38.05 36.63 8.87
N GLY A 383 37.04 37.38 9.33
CA GLY A 383 36.40 38.45 8.57
C GLY A 383 35.41 38.01 7.50
N GLN A 384 35.13 36.70 7.36
CA GLN A 384 34.21 36.16 6.37
C GLN A 384 32.93 35.63 7.01
N ASN A 385 31.79 35.94 6.40
CA ASN A 385 30.49 35.36 6.75
C ASN A 385 30.18 34.14 5.86
N TYR A 386 29.07 33.45 6.10
CA TYR A 386 28.67 32.24 5.35
C TYR A 386 28.76 32.44 3.83
N ALA A 387 28.32 33.60 3.34
CA ALA A 387 28.32 33.95 1.93
C ALA A 387 29.73 34.10 1.36
N GLY A 388 30.66 34.70 2.12
CA GLY A 388 32.07 34.79 1.74
C GLY A 388 32.79 33.43 1.80
N LEU A 389 32.47 32.61 2.80
CA LEU A 389 33.03 31.26 2.94
C LEU A 389 32.62 30.32 1.81
N PHE A 390 31.47 30.56 1.17
CA PHE A 390 31.01 29.81 0.00
C PHE A 390 32.02 29.83 -1.16
N GLU A 391 32.71 30.96 -1.36
CA GLU A 391 33.68 31.15 -2.45
C GLU A 391 35.12 30.79 -2.09
N ILE A 392 35.41 30.63 -0.79
CA ILE A 392 36.75 30.23 -0.34
C ILE A 392 36.94 28.74 -0.55
N SER A 393 37.97 28.38 -1.31
CA SER A 393 38.37 26.99 -1.51
C SER A 393 39.09 26.44 -0.26
N PHE A 394 38.48 25.44 0.37
CA PHE A 394 39.05 24.72 1.52
C PHE A 394 39.66 23.37 1.10
N PRO A 395 40.42 22.68 1.98
CA PRO A 395 41.11 21.44 1.62
C PRO A 395 40.26 20.37 0.88
N PRO A 396 38.98 20.12 1.21
CA PRO A 396 38.16 19.15 0.47
C PRO A 396 37.93 19.47 -1.01
N GLU A 397 38.08 20.73 -1.42
CA GLU A 397 37.99 21.17 -2.83
C GLU A 397 39.32 21.02 -3.58
N GLN A 398 40.44 20.83 -2.87
CA GLN A 398 41.79 20.93 -3.42
C GLN A 398 42.33 19.53 -3.78
N PRO A 399 42.71 19.28 -5.05
CA PRO A 399 43.30 18.01 -5.45
C PRO A 399 44.56 17.68 -4.64
N GLY A 400 44.57 16.50 -3.99
CA GLY A 400 45.72 16.00 -3.24
C GLY A 400 45.90 16.57 -1.83
N ALA A 401 44.99 17.43 -1.35
CA ALA A 401 45.03 17.89 0.02
C ALA A 401 44.65 16.77 1.01
N GLU A 402 45.33 16.71 2.15
CA GLU A 402 44.95 15.80 3.24
C GLU A 402 43.71 16.32 3.96
N VAL A 403 42.65 15.50 4.00
CA VAL A 403 41.36 15.83 4.61
C VAL A 403 40.98 14.76 5.62
N GLN A 404 40.58 15.19 6.83
CA GLN A 404 40.10 14.27 7.87
C GLN A 404 38.59 14.03 7.72
N TRP A 405 38.25 12.98 6.97
CA TRP A 405 36.88 12.51 6.83
C TRP A 405 36.45 11.66 8.02
N LYS A 406 35.21 11.86 8.49
CA LYS A 406 34.60 11.05 9.55
C LYS A 406 33.22 10.58 9.10
N PRO A 407 32.80 9.33 9.34
CA PRO A 407 31.43 8.91 9.11
C PRO A 407 30.45 9.78 9.90
N ILE A 408 29.33 10.15 9.27
CA ILE A 408 28.22 10.86 9.92
C ILE A 408 26.93 10.06 9.71
N ALA A 409 26.14 9.93 10.78
CA ALA A 409 24.85 9.26 10.72
C ALA A 409 23.78 10.20 10.17
N VAL A 410 22.78 9.63 9.50
CA VAL A 410 21.55 10.34 9.12
C VAL A 410 20.45 10.09 10.14
N GLU A 411 19.52 11.03 10.27
CA GLU A 411 18.31 10.88 11.07
C GLU A 411 17.06 11.37 10.32
N PRO A 412 15.84 10.99 10.73
CA PRO A 412 14.62 11.48 10.09
C PRO A 412 14.36 12.96 10.37
N LEU A 413 13.89 13.70 9.36
CA LEU A 413 13.39 15.08 9.48
C LEU A 413 12.10 15.23 8.68
N GLY A 414 10.96 15.35 9.37
CA GLY A 414 9.64 15.35 8.73
C GLY A 414 9.43 14.05 7.93
N ASN A 415 9.12 14.19 6.64
CA ASN A 415 8.93 13.05 5.72
C ASN A 415 10.24 12.55 5.10
N HIS A 416 11.40 13.13 5.43
CA HIS A 416 12.69 12.71 4.89
C HIS A 416 13.39 11.75 5.85
N PRO A 417 13.71 10.51 5.45
CA PRO A 417 14.33 9.51 6.33
C PRO A 417 15.85 9.68 6.51
N ALA A 418 16.49 10.59 5.77
CA ALA A 418 17.95 10.66 5.63
C ALA A 418 18.51 12.10 5.72
N TYR A 419 18.22 12.81 6.81
CA TYR A 419 18.77 14.13 7.10
C TYR A 419 20.13 14.05 7.79
N VAL A 420 21.12 14.77 7.27
CA VAL A 420 22.43 14.94 7.89
C VAL A 420 22.42 16.20 8.74
N ASP A 421 22.40 16.05 10.06
CA ASP A 421 22.43 17.19 11.00
C ASP A 421 23.87 17.67 11.26
N LEU A 422 24.29 18.70 10.52
CA LEU A 422 25.62 19.30 10.65
C LEU A 422 25.72 20.18 11.91
N LEU A 423 24.62 20.80 12.34
CA LEU A 423 24.57 21.60 13.56
C LEU A 423 24.89 20.75 14.79
N LYS A 424 24.32 19.55 14.87
CA LYS A 424 24.55 18.60 15.97
C LYS A 424 26.01 18.17 16.09
N VAL A 425 26.73 18.10 14.97
CA VAL A 425 28.13 17.65 14.93
C VAL A 425 29.10 18.78 15.21
N PHE A 426 28.88 19.97 14.65
CA PHE A 426 29.87 21.06 14.69
C PHE A 426 29.43 22.30 15.46
N GLY A 427 28.12 22.48 15.64
CA GLY A 427 27.51 23.66 16.25
C GLY A 427 27.89 24.99 15.57
N GLY A 428 27.40 26.07 16.15
CA GLY A 428 27.78 27.45 15.82
C GLY A 428 27.37 27.94 14.43
N GLU A 429 27.78 29.17 14.14
CA GLU A 429 27.34 29.94 12.97
C GLU A 429 28.53 30.35 12.09
N GLN A 430 28.26 30.89 10.90
CA GLN A 430 29.22 31.51 9.98
C GLN A 430 30.41 30.59 9.66
N ARG A 431 30.10 29.39 9.16
CA ARG A 431 31.07 28.32 8.88
C ARG A 431 30.60 27.46 7.71
N VAL A 432 31.46 26.54 7.26
CA VAL A 432 31.10 25.55 6.22
C VAL A 432 31.54 24.16 6.62
N ALA A 433 30.83 23.15 6.14
CA ALA A 433 31.22 21.75 6.26
C ALA A 433 31.08 21.08 4.90
N TYR A 434 31.82 19.98 4.73
CA TYR A 434 31.77 19.18 3.53
C TYR A 434 31.20 17.82 3.83
N LEU A 435 30.35 17.34 2.92
CA LEU A 435 29.81 16.00 2.95
C LEU A 435 30.29 15.24 1.71
N ARG A 436 30.69 13.99 1.86
CA ARG A 436 31.09 13.14 0.74
C ARG A 436 30.40 11.78 0.82
N THR A 437 29.99 11.27 -0.33
CA THR A 437 29.49 9.91 -0.49
C THR A 437 29.91 9.31 -1.84
N THR A 438 29.66 8.02 -2.01
CA THR A 438 29.89 7.27 -3.24
C THR A 438 28.58 6.67 -3.75
N ILE A 439 28.35 6.78 -5.05
CA ILE A 439 27.19 6.26 -5.76
C ILE A 439 27.69 5.20 -6.76
N GLU A 440 27.28 3.95 -6.58
CA GLU A 440 27.57 2.87 -7.53
C GLU A 440 26.54 2.87 -8.67
N SER A 441 27.02 2.79 -9.92
CA SER A 441 26.17 2.70 -11.10
C SER A 441 26.59 1.53 -11.99
N GLU A 442 25.66 0.63 -12.35
CA GLU A 442 25.96 -0.55 -13.17
C GLU A 442 26.32 -0.22 -14.62
N ALA A 443 25.83 0.92 -15.11
CA ALA A 443 26.08 1.45 -16.43
C ALA A 443 26.25 2.98 -16.37
N SER A 444 26.78 3.58 -17.44
CA SER A 444 26.70 5.02 -17.58
C SER A 444 25.26 5.40 -17.92
N GLN A 445 24.67 6.28 -17.12
CA GLN A 445 23.25 6.63 -17.24
C GLN A 445 22.98 8.04 -16.68
N PRO A 446 21.95 8.72 -17.19
CA PRO A 446 21.51 9.98 -16.60
C PRO A 446 20.85 9.73 -15.24
N ALA A 447 21.02 10.70 -14.36
CA ALA A 447 20.39 10.75 -13.06
C ALA A 447 20.08 12.20 -12.70
N ARG A 448 19.26 12.39 -11.67
CA ARG A 448 18.92 13.70 -11.13
C ARG A 448 19.19 13.69 -9.64
N LEU A 449 19.93 14.67 -9.16
CA LEU A 449 20.12 14.91 -7.73
C LEU A 449 19.08 15.92 -7.25
N GLU A 450 18.33 15.57 -6.22
CA GLU A 450 17.49 16.47 -5.45
C GLU A 450 18.22 16.76 -4.13
N ILE A 451 18.62 18.01 -3.91
CA ILE A 451 19.46 18.45 -2.80
C ILE A 451 18.65 19.43 -1.95
N TYR A 452 18.33 19.04 -0.72
CA TYR A 452 17.71 19.89 0.27
C TYR A 452 18.79 20.34 1.25
N THR A 453 18.99 21.64 1.40
CA THR A 453 19.94 22.18 2.39
C THR A 453 19.31 23.28 3.22
N ASP A 454 19.75 23.35 4.46
CA ASP A 454 19.67 24.58 5.24
C ASP A 454 20.90 25.42 4.91
N ASP A 455 20.67 26.66 4.50
CA ASP A 455 21.58 27.58 3.85
C ASP A 455 22.16 27.06 2.52
N GLY A 456 23.32 27.58 2.13
CA GLY A 456 23.86 27.48 0.78
C GLY A 456 24.59 26.17 0.53
N VAL A 457 24.55 25.69 -0.71
CA VAL A 457 25.18 24.44 -1.14
C VAL A 457 25.99 24.59 -2.42
N LYS A 458 27.16 23.96 -2.46
CA LYS A 458 27.94 23.74 -3.69
C LYS A 458 28.19 22.25 -3.82
N ALA A 459 27.91 21.66 -4.97
CA ALA A 459 27.97 20.23 -5.20
C ALA A 459 28.93 19.89 -6.34
N TRP A 460 29.73 18.84 -6.16
CA TRP A 460 30.60 18.27 -7.17
C TRP A 460 30.28 16.79 -7.39
N LEU A 461 30.22 16.36 -8.64
CA LEU A 461 30.19 14.95 -9.01
C LEU A 461 31.48 14.62 -9.77
N ASN A 462 32.19 13.60 -9.30
CA ASN A 462 33.48 13.17 -9.87
C ASN A 462 34.48 14.33 -10.04
N GLY A 463 34.50 15.25 -9.07
CA GLY A 463 35.39 16.42 -9.06
C GLY A 463 34.93 17.61 -9.92
N THR A 464 33.80 17.49 -10.64
CA THR A 464 33.24 18.59 -11.44
C THR A 464 32.10 19.26 -10.69
N VAL A 465 32.09 20.60 -10.59
CA VAL A 465 30.96 21.34 -9.99
C VAL A 465 29.72 21.09 -10.84
N VAL A 466 28.68 20.52 -10.23
CA VAL A 466 27.39 20.27 -10.90
C VAL A 466 26.31 21.23 -10.42
N HIS A 467 26.41 21.76 -9.20
CA HIS A 467 25.42 22.68 -8.66
C HIS A 467 26.04 23.68 -7.69
N ALA A 468 25.51 24.90 -7.63
CA ALA A 468 25.95 25.94 -6.70
C ALA A 468 24.81 26.92 -6.41
N ASN A 469 24.44 27.06 -5.14
CA ASN A 469 23.43 27.97 -4.66
C ASN A 469 23.87 28.60 -3.33
N ASN A 470 24.23 29.88 -3.34
CA ASN A 470 24.71 30.62 -2.17
C ASN A 470 23.57 31.45 -1.56
N ALA A 471 22.68 30.80 -0.81
CA ALA A 471 21.52 31.45 -0.20
C ALA A 471 21.42 31.07 1.29
N ALA A 472 21.06 32.03 2.15
CA ALA A 472 20.62 31.72 3.49
C ALA A 472 19.12 31.39 3.47
N ARG A 473 18.74 30.15 3.82
CA ARG A 473 17.38 29.63 3.68
C ARG A 473 17.18 28.40 4.55
N PRO A 474 15.97 28.15 5.08
CA PRO A 474 15.68 26.85 5.68
C PRO A 474 15.68 25.74 4.61
N ILE A 475 15.63 24.49 5.05
CA ILE A 475 15.25 23.38 4.17
C ILE A 475 13.84 23.66 3.62
N MET A 476 13.78 23.90 2.31
CA MET A 476 12.54 24.17 1.59
C MET A 476 11.82 22.85 1.25
N PRO A 477 10.48 22.85 1.11
CA PRO A 477 9.74 21.70 0.58
C PRO A 477 10.23 21.25 -0.81
N GLN A 478 10.69 22.19 -1.62
CA GLN A 478 11.26 21.93 -2.95
C GLN A 478 12.80 21.88 -2.87
N PRO A 479 13.45 20.85 -3.44
CA PRO A 479 14.90 20.75 -3.45
C PRO A 479 15.54 21.63 -4.52
N ASP A 480 16.83 21.91 -4.36
CA ASP A 480 17.66 22.20 -5.51
C ASP A 480 17.76 20.95 -6.38
N THR A 481 17.56 21.09 -7.69
CA THR A 481 17.53 19.95 -8.61
C THR A 481 18.61 20.11 -9.67
N VAL A 482 19.41 19.06 -9.88
CA VAL A 482 20.45 19.04 -10.93
C VAL A 482 20.48 17.71 -11.67
N ASN A 483 20.40 17.77 -12.99
CA ASN A 483 20.62 16.61 -13.87
C ASN A 483 22.12 16.35 -14.00
N VAL A 484 22.51 15.10 -13.81
CA VAL A 484 23.89 14.61 -13.87
C VAL A 484 23.97 13.34 -14.71
N THR A 485 25.17 12.96 -15.14
CA THR A 485 25.42 11.65 -15.73
C THR A 485 26.28 10.84 -14.79
N LEU A 486 25.78 9.70 -14.34
CA LEU A 486 26.57 8.72 -13.62
C LEU A 486 27.45 7.97 -14.62
N GLN A 487 28.71 7.81 -14.27
CA GLN A 487 29.64 6.92 -14.98
C GLN A 487 29.41 5.49 -14.50
N GLN A 488 29.70 4.51 -15.35
CA GLN A 488 29.73 3.11 -14.91
C GLN A 488 30.77 2.93 -13.79
N GLY A 489 30.38 2.26 -12.71
CA GLY A 489 31.18 2.07 -11.49
C GLY A 489 30.91 3.15 -10.43
N THR A 490 31.93 3.43 -9.63
CA THR A 490 31.85 4.35 -8.49
C THR A 490 31.87 5.82 -8.92
N ASN A 491 30.88 6.59 -8.50
CA ASN A 491 30.80 8.03 -8.65
C ASN A 491 30.94 8.72 -7.29
N VAL A 492 31.75 9.77 -7.17
CA VAL A 492 31.96 10.49 -5.92
C VAL A 492 31.14 11.78 -5.92
N LEU A 493 30.21 11.92 -4.96
CA LEU A 493 29.46 13.14 -4.72
C LEU A 493 30.06 13.88 -3.52
N LEU A 494 30.42 15.14 -3.70
CA LEU A 494 30.91 16.04 -2.66
C LEU A 494 29.95 17.23 -2.55
N LEU A 495 29.56 17.61 -1.35
CA LEU A 495 28.82 18.82 -1.05
C LEU A 495 29.64 19.71 -0.13
N LYS A 496 29.49 21.02 -0.30
CA LYS A 496 29.87 22.07 0.63
C LYS A 496 28.59 22.74 1.09
N VAL A 497 28.31 22.72 2.39
CA VAL A 497 27.11 23.32 2.97
C VAL A 497 27.56 24.48 3.87
N THR A 498 27.05 25.68 3.60
CA THR A 498 27.31 26.86 4.43
C THR A 498 26.37 26.88 5.62
N GLN A 499 26.73 27.63 6.66
CA GLN A 499 25.92 27.84 7.86
C GLN A 499 25.92 29.33 8.18
N ASN A 500 24.75 29.94 8.04
CA ASN A 500 24.44 31.29 8.45
C ASN A 500 24.00 31.32 9.92
N ASN A 501 22.82 30.78 10.25
CA ASN A 501 22.30 30.69 11.63
C ASN A 501 21.22 29.61 11.80
N LEU A 502 20.82 29.34 13.05
CA LEU A 502 19.78 28.36 13.39
C LEU A 502 20.13 26.92 12.96
N SER A 503 19.27 26.28 12.16
CA SER A 503 19.41 24.88 11.77
C SER A 503 20.51 24.74 10.69
N TRP A 504 21.06 23.53 10.51
CA TRP A 504 22.12 23.30 9.52
C TRP A 504 22.24 21.84 9.15
N GLY A 505 22.03 21.53 7.87
CA GLY A 505 22.14 20.17 7.39
C GLY A 505 21.75 20.01 5.93
N ALA A 506 21.72 18.75 5.49
CA ALA A 506 21.40 18.39 4.10
C ALA A 506 20.67 17.06 3.98
N ILE A 507 19.84 16.93 2.95
CA ILE A 507 19.24 15.68 2.46
C ILE A 507 19.54 15.61 0.96
N VAL A 508 19.91 14.43 0.46
CA VAL A 508 20.06 14.22 -0.99
C VAL A 508 19.30 12.99 -1.43
N ARG A 509 18.55 13.12 -2.53
CA ARG A 509 17.94 12.01 -3.25
C ARG A 509 18.54 11.91 -4.66
N LEU A 510 18.69 10.68 -5.12
CA LEU A 510 19.10 10.33 -6.46
C LEU A 510 17.90 9.71 -7.20
N ARG A 511 17.49 10.33 -8.29
CA ARG A 511 16.43 9.87 -9.18
C ARG A 511 17.04 9.42 -10.50
N ARG A 512 16.43 8.40 -11.13
CA ARG A 512 16.78 8.06 -12.52
C ARG A 512 16.26 9.17 -13.43
N ALA A 513 17.10 9.65 -14.33
CA ALA A 513 16.68 10.51 -15.43
C ALA A 513 16.82 9.70 -16.73
N LYS A 514 15.91 9.87 -17.70
CA LYS A 514 15.95 9.17 -18.98
C LYS A 514 16.75 10.02 -19.98
N ALA A 515 17.77 9.45 -20.62
CA ALA A 515 18.42 10.07 -21.77
C ALA A 515 17.55 9.81 -22.98
N ILE A 516 17.29 10.85 -23.77
CA ILE A 516 16.58 10.76 -25.03
C ILE A 516 17.59 11.03 -26.13
N ASP A 517 17.93 10.01 -26.92
CA ASP A 517 18.87 10.08 -28.04
C ASP A 517 18.21 10.72 -29.28
N GLY A 518 17.79 11.98 -29.15
CA GLY A 518 17.14 12.76 -30.22
C GLY A 518 15.60 12.66 -30.22
N PRO A 519 14.92 13.52 -31.01
CA PRO A 519 13.46 13.56 -31.03
C PRO A 519 12.86 12.25 -31.59
N VAL A 520 11.83 11.74 -30.90
CA VAL A 520 11.06 10.54 -31.25
C VAL A 520 9.61 10.95 -31.47
N VAL A 521 9.04 10.51 -32.59
CA VAL A 521 7.59 10.53 -32.83
C VAL A 521 7.06 9.13 -32.54
N GLY A 522 5.94 9.05 -31.82
CA GLY A 522 5.27 7.82 -31.46
C GLY A 522 4.87 6.96 -32.65
N GLU A 523 4.77 5.64 -32.43
CA GLU A 523 4.18 4.76 -33.43
C GLU A 523 2.72 5.13 -33.66
N GLY A 524 2.33 5.26 -34.93
CA GLY A 524 0.99 5.67 -35.32
C GLY A 524 0.75 7.18 -35.28
N PHE A 525 1.78 8.02 -35.10
CA PHE A 525 1.64 9.47 -35.16
C PHE A 525 2.51 10.09 -36.27
N ARG A 526 2.05 11.22 -36.81
CA ARG A 526 2.81 12.08 -37.72
C ARG A 526 2.88 13.51 -37.18
N LEU A 527 4.10 14.03 -37.08
CA LEU A 527 4.34 15.41 -36.68
C LEU A 527 4.23 16.37 -37.86
N HIS A 528 3.35 17.37 -37.75
CA HIS A 528 3.32 18.57 -38.59
C HIS A 528 3.85 19.77 -37.82
N VAL A 529 4.80 20.48 -38.42
CA VAL A 529 5.31 21.74 -37.88
C VAL A 529 4.52 22.88 -38.52
N ILE A 530 3.49 23.36 -37.84
CA ILE A 530 2.62 24.43 -38.32
C ILE A 530 3.36 25.78 -38.24
N ASN A 531 3.97 26.08 -37.09
CA ASN A 531 4.79 27.28 -36.91
C ASN A 531 5.81 27.10 -35.78
N ALA A 532 7.05 26.76 -36.12
CA ALA A 532 8.15 26.56 -35.15
C ALA A 532 8.58 27.83 -34.40
N GLU A 533 8.15 29.01 -34.86
CA GLU A 533 8.48 30.31 -34.26
C GLU A 533 7.30 30.88 -33.43
N SER A 534 6.18 30.17 -33.37
CA SER A 534 5.08 30.56 -32.49
C SER A 534 5.52 30.55 -31.03
N ARG A 535 5.05 31.54 -30.28
CA ARG A 535 5.26 31.65 -28.82
C ARG A 535 3.95 31.89 -28.08
N PHE A 536 2.82 31.55 -28.71
CA PHE A 536 1.51 31.54 -28.08
C PHE A 536 1.30 30.20 -27.39
N GLU A 537 0.73 30.23 -26.19
CA GLU A 537 0.56 29.04 -25.36
C GLU A 537 -0.87 28.47 -25.38
N ALA A 538 -1.77 29.16 -26.09
CA ALA A 538 -3.13 28.73 -26.33
C ALA A 538 -3.35 28.52 -27.83
N GLY A 539 -4.18 27.52 -28.14
CA GLY A 539 -4.62 27.25 -29.50
C GLY A 539 -5.82 26.31 -29.51
N THR A 540 -6.56 26.36 -30.61
CA THR A 540 -7.78 25.57 -30.80
C THR A 540 -7.93 25.17 -32.27
N ILE A 541 -8.85 24.24 -32.52
CA ILE A 541 -9.25 23.76 -33.84
C ILE A 541 -10.69 24.22 -34.07
N MET A 542 -10.95 24.82 -35.23
CA MET A 542 -12.27 25.34 -35.61
C MET A 542 -12.33 25.69 -37.10
N ASP A 543 -13.49 25.53 -37.74
CA ASP A 543 -13.71 26.01 -39.12
C ASP A 543 -13.82 27.54 -39.13
N VAL A 544 -12.69 28.23 -39.34
CA VAL A 544 -12.60 29.70 -39.22
C VAL A 544 -13.28 30.39 -40.38
N ASN A 545 -13.15 29.82 -41.59
CA ASN A 545 -13.56 30.43 -42.86
C ASN A 545 -14.91 29.87 -43.42
N ARG A 546 -15.53 28.92 -42.73
CA ARG A 546 -16.73 28.17 -43.13
C ARG A 546 -16.57 27.46 -44.47
N ASP A 547 -15.42 26.83 -44.71
CA ASP A 547 -15.19 26.01 -45.89
C ASP A 547 -15.47 24.52 -45.65
N GLY A 548 -15.85 24.15 -44.42
CA GLY A 548 -16.15 22.79 -44.00
C GLY A 548 -14.92 21.98 -43.60
N LYS A 549 -13.75 22.60 -43.49
CA LYS A 549 -12.54 21.98 -42.95
C LYS A 549 -12.14 22.68 -41.65
N PRO A 550 -11.81 21.93 -40.59
CA PRO A 550 -11.28 22.53 -39.38
C PRO A 550 -9.91 23.18 -39.64
N ASP A 551 -9.74 24.43 -39.19
CA ASP A 551 -8.50 25.18 -39.23
C ASP A 551 -7.86 25.24 -37.82
N ILE A 552 -6.62 25.72 -37.73
CA ILE A 552 -5.95 25.95 -36.43
C ILE A 552 -5.95 27.45 -36.12
N LEU A 553 -6.47 27.84 -34.96
CA LEU A 553 -6.33 29.20 -34.41
C LEU A 553 -5.35 29.17 -33.23
N CYS A 554 -4.35 30.04 -33.24
CA CYS A 554 -3.34 30.12 -32.18
C CYS A 554 -2.86 31.56 -32.01
N GLY A 555 -3.33 32.20 -30.94
CA GLY A 555 -3.04 33.59 -30.60
C GLY A 555 -3.47 34.58 -31.67
N GLY A 556 -2.50 35.30 -32.25
CA GLY A 556 -2.76 36.38 -33.20
C GLY A 556 -3.06 35.92 -34.63
N PHE A 557 -3.09 34.61 -34.88
CA PHE A 557 -3.13 34.03 -36.22
C PHE A 557 -4.06 32.82 -36.29
N TRP A 558 -4.54 32.53 -37.50
CA TRP A 558 -5.12 31.24 -37.85
C TRP A 558 -4.41 30.66 -39.07
N TYR A 559 -4.49 29.33 -39.25
CA TYR A 559 -3.76 28.57 -40.25
C TYR A 559 -4.74 27.71 -41.05
N GLU A 560 -4.89 28.03 -42.34
CA GLU A 560 -5.94 27.47 -43.20
C GLU A 560 -5.64 26.05 -43.66
N ALA A 561 -6.51 25.11 -43.34
CA ALA A 561 -6.37 23.72 -43.76
C ALA A 561 -6.60 23.53 -45.27
N PRO A 562 -5.92 22.58 -45.94
CA PRO A 562 -4.87 21.70 -45.40
C PRO A 562 -3.45 22.27 -45.61
N THR A 563 -3.32 23.48 -46.18
CA THR A 563 -2.02 24.06 -46.54
C THR A 563 -1.33 24.76 -45.38
N TRP A 564 -2.05 24.99 -44.29
CA TRP A 564 -1.65 25.77 -43.12
C TRP A 564 -1.21 27.18 -43.49
N GLU A 565 -1.91 27.79 -44.46
CA GLU A 565 -1.62 29.18 -44.86
C GLU A 565 -1.96 30.11 -43.69
N LYS A 566 -0.97 30.91 -43.28
CA LYS A 566 -1.10 31.75 -42.08
C LYS A 566 -1.81 33.07 -42.39
N HIS A 567 -2.85 33.34 -41.63
CA HIS A 567 -3.67 34.55 -41.70
C HIS A 567 -3.62 35.32 -40.37
N VAL A 568 -3.72 36.64 -40.44
CA VAL A 568 -3.70 37.52 -39.25
C VAL A 568 -5.11 37.63 -38.68
N VAL A 569 -5.24 37.39 -37.37
CA VAL A 569 -6.48 37.60 -36.59
C VAL A 569 -6.43 38.95 -35.89
N ARG A 570 -5.40 39.17 -35.06
CA ARG A 570 -5.23 40.37 -34.24
C ARG A 570 -3.79 40.52 -33.76
N GLU A 571 -3.41 41.73 -33.39
CA GLU A 571 -2.17 41.99 -32.65
C GLU A 571 -2.36 41.62 -31.17
N ILE A 572 -1.35 40.96 -30.58
CA ILE A 572 -1.36 40.55 -29.18
C ILE A 572 -0.09 41.05 -28.51
N ARG A 573 -0.26 41.78 -27.40
CA ARG A 573 0.87 42.32 -26.64
C ARG A 573 1.68 41.20 -25.99
N GLU A 574 2.99 41.28 -26.13
CA GLU A 574 3.97 40.49 -25.39
C GLU A 574 4.46 41.26 -24.15
N GLU A 575 4.55 40.59 -23.00
CA GLU A 575 5.13 41.12 -21.76
C GLU A 575 5.81 40.01 -20.97
N GLY A 576 7.05 40.24 -20.55
CA GLY A 576 7.75 39.30 -19.65
C GLY A 576 7.91 37.87 -20.21
N GLY A 577 7.92 37.71 -21.53
CA GLY A 577 8.00 36.39 -22.20
C GLY A 577 6.65 35.69 -22.41
N TYR A 578 5.53 36.39 -22.19
CA TYR A 578 4.17 35.90 -22.42
C TYR A 578 3.41 36.78 -23.39
N HIS A 579 2.47 36.22 -24.13
CA HIS A 579 1.47 36.95 -24.89
C HIS A 579 0.17 37.04 -24.09
N TYR A 580 -0.63 38.09 -24.27
CA TYR A 580 -1.92 38.25 -23.58
C TYR A 580 -3.01 37.31 -24.18
N ASP A 581 -2.70 36.02 -24.16
CA ASP A 581 -3.43 34.94 -24.82
C ASP A 581 -3.18 33.63 -24.05
N PHE A 582 -4.04 33.36 -23.07
CA PHE A 582 -3.89 32.21 -22.16
C PHE A 582 -4.99 31.15 -22.37
N ALA A 583 -6.01 31.42 -23.18
CA ALA A 583 -7.04 30.46 -23.61
C ALA A 583 -7.70 30.91 -24.92
N ASN A 584 -8.03 29.96 -25.81
CA ASN A 584 -8.78 30.17 -27.05
C ASN A 584 -9.95 29.19 -27.08
N LEU A 585 -11.09 29.58 -26.51
CA LEU A 585 -12.27 28.72 -26.30
C LEU A 585 -13.29 28.92 -27.44
N PRO A 586 -13.45 27.97 -28.38
CA PRO A 586 -14.29 28.16 -29.56
C PRO A 586 -15.78 28.10 -29.21
N MET A 587 -16.57 29.08 -29.66
CA MET A 587 -18.04 29.09 -29.50
C MET A 587 -18.72 30.17 -30.35
N ASP A 588 -19.99 29.97 -30.73
CA ASP A 588 -20.83 30.97 -31.40
C ASP A 588 -21.54 31.85 -30.36
N VAL A 589 -20.88 32.94 -29.94
CA VAL A 589 -21.33 33.76 -28.82
C VAL A 589 -22.59 34.55 -29.18
N ASP A 590 -22.62 35.18 -30.36
CA ASP A 590 -23.68 36.10 -30.72
C ASP A 590 -24.76 35.52 -31.65
N GLY A 591 -24.58 34.29 -32.13
CA GLY A 591 -25.57 33.62 -32.97
C GLY A 591 -25.51 33.98 -34.44
N ASP A 592 -24.44 34.63 -34.91
CA ASP A 592 -24.23 34.85 -36.34
C ASP A 592 -23.73 33.59 -37.05
N GLY A 593 -23.41 32.54 -36.28
CA GLY A 593 -23.00 31.21 -36.72
C GLY A 593 -21.53 31.12 -37.13
N TRP A 594 -20.76 32.21 -37.02
CA TRP A 594 -19.30 32.14 -37.14
C TRP A 594 -18.79 31.74 -35.76
N VAL A 595 -17.90 30.76 -35.74
CA VAL A 595 -17.28 30.38 -34.48
C VAL A 595 -16.37 31.54 -34.07
N ASP A 596 -16.58 32.05 -32.86
CA ASP A 596 -15.75 33.05 -32.20
C ASP A 596 -14.77 32.36 -31.24
N THR A 597 -13.99 33.14 -30.49
CA THR A 597 -13.26 32.62 -29.33
C THR A 597 -13.50 33.45 -28.08
N VAL A 598 -13.53 32.79 -26.92
CA VAL A 598 -13.47 33.44 -25.60
C VAL A 598 -12.13 33.11 -24.96
N GLY A 599 -11.55 34.07 -24.26
CA GLY A 599 -10.22 33.93 -23.69
C GLY A 599 -10.09 34.52 -22.30
N ALA A 600 -9.00 34.13 -21.64
CA ALA A 600 -8.51 34.71 -20.42
C ALA A 600 -7.05 35.15 -20.61
N ALA A 601 -6.57 36.07 -19.79
CA ALA A 601 -5.18 36.50 -19.81
C ALA A 601 -4.67 36.99 -18.45
N TRP A 602 -3.42 36.62 -18.14
CA TRP A 602 -2.78 36.90 -16.86
C TRP A 602 -2.52 38.40 -16.62
N HIS A 603 -1.93 39.09 -17.59
CA HIS A 603 -1.35 40.42 -17.38
C HIS A 603 -2.37 41.55 -17.33
N ASN A 604 -3.32 41.57 -18.26
CA ASN A 604 -4.47 42.48 -18.25
C ASN A 604 -5.62 41.97 -17.37
N LYS A 605 -5.51 40.76 -16.80
CA LYS A 605 -6.45 40.19 -15.84
C LYS A 605 -7.86 40.02 -16.41
N MET A 606 -7.95 39.81 -17.72
CA MET A 606 -9.19 40.01 -18.48
C MET A 606 -9.79 38.68 -18.94
N VAL A 607 -11.10 38.53 -18.76
CA VAL A 607 -11.94 37.59 -19.52
C VAL A 607 -12.49 38.38 -20.71
N TYR A 608 -12.40 37.84 -21.92
CA TYR A 608 -12.72 38.57 -23.13
C TYR A 608 -13.28 37.69 -24.25
N TRP A 609 -14.04 38.31 -25.15
CA TRP A 609 -14.59 37.69 -26.35
C TRP A 609 -13.89 38.28 -27.59
N VAL A 610 -13.42 37.42 -28.49
CA VAL A 610 -12.86 37.77 -29.78
C VAL A 610 -13.82 37.29 -30.86
N ARG A 611 -14.51 38.23 -31.49
CA ARG A 611 -15.54 37.90 -32.48
C ARG A 611 -14.95 37.68 -33.87
N ASN A 612 -15.34 36.62 -34.55
CA ASN A 612 -15.05 36.38 -35.95
C ASN A 612 -15.96 37.27 -36.84
N PRO A 613 -15.40 38.24 -37.58
CA PRO A 613 -16.19 39.14 -38.42
C PRO A 613 -16.61 38.50 -39.75
N GLY A 614 -16.31 37.21 -39.97
CA GLY A 614 -16.49 36.51 -41.24
C GLY A 614 -15.48 36.94 -42.30
N LYS A 615 -15.84 36.78 -43.58
CA LYS A 615 -14.96 37.02 -44.75
C LYS A 615 -14.71 38.52 -45.08
N THR A 616 -14.48 39.34 -44.06
CA THR A 616 -14.23 40.78 -44.22
C THR A 616 -12.76 41.11 -44.42
N GLY A 617 -11.85 40.27 -43.92
CA GLY A 617 -10.40 40.52 -43.91
C GLY A 617 -9.96 41.56 -42.87
N GLU A 618 -10.87 42.03 -42.02
CA GLU A 618 -10.58 42.96 -40.94
C GLU A 618 -10.06 42.21 -39.69
N PRO A 619 -9.25 42.84 -38.83
CA PRO A 619 -8.86 42.26 -37.56
C PRO A 619 -10.08 41.94 -36.69
N TRP A 620 -10.02 40.83 -35.97
CA TRP A 620 -11.15 40.39 -35.13
C TRP A 620 -11.30 41.33 -33.92
N PRO A 621 -12.48 41.93 -33.71
CA PRO A 621 -12.69 42.81 -32.58
C PRO A 621 -12.68 42.04 -31.26
N VAL A 622 -12.05 42.65 -30.24
CA VAL A 622 -11.96 42.12 -28.88
C VAL A 622 -12.87 42.92 -27.97
N PHE A 623 -13.73 42.23 -27.23
CA PHE A 623 -14.66 42.79 -26.27
C PHE A 623 -14.30 42.33 -24.85
N GLU A 624 -14.05 43.29 -23.97
CA GLU A 624 -13.83 43.02 -22.54
C GLU A 624 -15.14 42.54 -21.89
N ILE A 625 -15.07 41.42 -21.15
CA ILE A 625 -16.19 40.85 -20.40
C ILE A 625 -16.09 41.25 -18.92
N ASP A 626 -14.94 40.97 -18.29
CA ASP A 626 -14.63 41.32 -16.90
C ASP A 626 -13.11 41.36 -16.69
N THR A 627 -12.65 41.97 -15.58
CA THR A 627 -11.26 41.96 -15.13
C THR A 627 -11.10 41.41 -13.69
N PRO A 628 -11.40 40.13 -13.44
CA PRO A 628 -11.55 39.60 -12.09
C PRO A 628 -10.23 39.40 -11.32
N GLY A 629 -9.09 39.26 -12.01
CA GLY A 629 -7.80 38.98 -11.39
C GLY A 629 -6.82 38.29 -12.33
N ASN A 630 -5.64 37.94 -11.81
CA ASN A 630 -4.66 37.17 -12.57
C ASN A 630 -5.22 35.76 -12.86
N MET A 631 -5.06 35.29 -14.09
CA MET A 631 -5.59 34.01 -14.55
C MET A 631 -4.59 33.32 -15.46
N GLU A 632 -4.36 32.02 -15.25
CA GLU A 632 -3.43 31.23 -16.07
C GLU A 632 -4.08 30.54 -17.25
N THR A 633 -5.39 30.34 -17.26
CA THR A 633 -6.15 29.87 -18.42
C THR A 633 -7.65 29.94 -18.07
N ALA A 634 -8.49 29.50 -18.98
CA ALA A 634 -9.90 29.24 -18.76
C ALA A 634 -10.30 27.95 -19.48
N ILE A 635 -11.34 27.29 -18.97
CA ILE A 635 -11.92 26.09 -19.58
C ILE A 635 -13.40 26.31 -19.89
N ILE A 636 -13.93 25.46 -20.76
CA ILE A 636 -15.36 25.38 -21.07
C ILE A 636 -15.98 24.27 -20.21
N ALA A 637 -17.16 24.52 -19.64
CA ALA A 637 -18.01 23.50 -19.02
C ALA A 637 -19.47 23.96 -19.04
N ASP A 638 -20.44 23.05 -19.12
CA ASP A 638 -21.86 23.38 -18.88
C ASP A 638 -22.11 23.33 -17.37
N ILE A 639 -21.91 24.47 -16.69
CA ILE A 639 -21.92 24.52 -15.22
C ILE A 639 -23.35 24.50 -14.69
N ASN A 640 -24.29 25.08 -15.43
CA ASN A 640 -25.68 25.23 -14.99
C ASN A 640 -26.62 24.14 -15.54
N GLY A 641 -26.14 23.28 -16.44
CA GLY A 641 -26.89 22.18 -17.04
C GLY A 641 -27.90 22.59 -18.11
N ASP A 642 -27.74 23.76 -18.74
CA ASP A 642 -28.66 24.29 -19.75
C ASP A 642 -28.30 23.89 -21.19
N GLY A 643 -27.19 23.17 -21.38
CA GLY A 643 -26.66 22.72 -22.66
C GLY A 643 -25.91 23.81 -23.44
N GLN A 644 -25.79 25.02 -22.92
CA GLN A 644 -24.91 26.08 -23.41
C GLN A 644 -23.57 25.99 -22.68
N PRO A 645 -22.43 26.04 -23.39
CA PRO A 645 -21.13 26.04 -22.72
C PRO A 645 -20.87 27.35 -21.97
N ASP A 646 -20.47 27.25 -20.70
CA ASP A 646 -20.04 28.35 -19.85
C ASP A 646 -18.51 28.49 -19.79
N ILE A 647 -18.02 29.62 -19.27
CA ILE A 647 -16.60 29.91 -19.11
C ILE A 647 -16.19 29.81 -17.64
N LEU A 648 -15.19 28.97 -17.36
CA LEU A 648 -14.59 28.83 -16.04
C LEU A 648 -13.10 29.25 -16.08
N PRO A 649 -12.79 30.53 -15.79
CA PRO A 649 -11.41 30.98 -15.68
C PRO A 649 -10.77 30.54 -14.35
N ASN A 650 -9.50 30.14 -14.39
CA ASN A 650 -8.71 29.94 -13.18
C ASN A 650 -8.23 31.29 -12.64
N ILE A 651 -9.07 31.96 -11.85
CA ILE A 651 -8.72 33.23 -11.21
C ILE A 651 -7.93 32.95 -9.92
N MET A 652 -6.72 33.51 -9.80
CA MET A 652 -5.83 33.22 -8.66
C MET A 652 -6.39 33.72 -7.33
N SER A 653 -7.16 34.80 -7.34
CA SER A 653 -7.61 35.53 -6.14
C SER A 653 -9.09 35.38 -5.82
N ALA A 654 -9.87 34.72 -6.67
CA ALA A 654 -11.32 34.55 -6.53
C ALA A 654 -11.74 33.31 -7.34
N ALA A 655 -12.99 32.88 -7.24
CA ALA A 655 -13.55 31.87 -8.13
C ALA A 655 -14.88 32.39 -8.68
N ALA A 656 -15.10 32.25 -9.99
CA ALA A 656 -16.32 32.65 -10.65
C ALA A 656 -16.42 31.97 -12.02
N TRP A 657 -17.64 31.81 -12.51
CA TRP A 657 -17.91 31.39 -13.88
C TRP A 657 -18.81 32.40 -14.61
N TYR A 658 -18.86 32.30 -15.94
CA TYR A 658 -19.56 33.26 -16.78
C TYR A 658 -20.45 32.55 -17.79
N GLU A 659 -21.74 32.88 -17.78
CA GLU A 659 -22.68 32.55 -18.87
C GLU A 659 -22.87 33.77 -19.78
N PHE A 660 -23.39 33.52 -20.98
CA PHE A 660 -23.79 34.58 -21.90
C PHE A 660 -25.16 34.34 -22.50
N LYS A 661 -25.93 35.43 -22.63
CA LYS A 661 -27.26 35.42 -23.26
C LYS A 661 -27.27 36.34 -24.46
N ARG A 662 -27.75 35.83 -25.59
CA ARG A 662 -28.01 36.62 -26.78
C ARG A 662 -29.11 37.63 -26.47
N ASP A 663 -28.76 38.90 -26.49
CA ASP A 663 -29.61 40.01 -26.10
C ASP A 663 -29.39 41.18 -27.07
N PRO A 664 -30.29 41.37 -28.06
CA PRO A 664 -30.18 42.47 -29.02
C PRO A 664 -30.15 43.87 -28.40
N ALA A 665 -30.55 44.02 -27.13
CA ALA A 665 -30.49 45.29 -26.40
C ALA A 665 -29.15 45.49 -25.66
N ALA A 666 -28.33 44.44 -25.51
CA ALA A 666 -27.02 44.52 -24.88
C ALA A 666 -25.95 45.03 -25.87
N PRO A 667 -24.85 45.63 -25.38
CA PRO A 667 -23.70 45.96 -26.22
C PRO A 667 -23.24 44.73 -27.02
N ASN A 668 -23.01 44.91 -28.32
CA ASN A 668 -22.57 43.86 -29.23
C ASN A 668 -23.53 42.65 -29.34
N GLY A 669 -24.79 42.78 -28.87
CA GLY A 669 -25.81 41.74 -28.98
C GLY A 669 -25.72 40.64 -27.92
N VAL A 670 -24.85 40.78 -26.93
CA VAL A 670 -24.56 39.72 -25.95
C VAL A 670 -24.53 40.30 -24.54
N ARG A 671 -25.23 39.66 -23.60
CA ARG A 671 -25.20 39.95 -22.18
C ARG A 671 -24.42 38.87 -21.45
N TRP A 672 -23.29 39.26 -20.86
CA TRP A 672 -22.50 38.40 -19.98
C TRP A 672 -23.00 38.49 -18.54
N ILE A 673 -23.04 37.35 -17.85
CA ILE A 673 -23.47 37.25 -16.46
C ILE A 673 -22.37 36.50 -15.70
N LYS A 674 -21.84 37.16 -14.67
CA LYS A 674 -20.86 36.57 -13.75
C LYS A 674 -21.56 35.93 -12.58
N HIS A 675 -21.13 34.73 -12.24
CA HIS A 675 -21.57 33.97 -11.07
C HIS A 675 -20.38 33.77 -10.13
N ASP A 676 -20.37 34.50 -9.01
CA ASP A 676 -19.33 34.36 -8.00
C ASP A 676 -19.45 32.99 -7.29
N LEU A 677 -18.33 32.29 -7.17
CA LEU A 677 -18.21 31.05 -6.41
C LEU A 677 -17.58 31.33 -5.04
N PRO A 678 -17.78 30.44 -4.05
CA PRO A 678 -17.11 30.56 -2.76
C PRO A 678 -15.59 30.72 -2.88
N GLN A 679 -15.03 31.65 -2.11
CA GLN A 679 -13.61 32.00 -2.11
C GLN A 679 -12.66 30.79 -1.88
N ALA A 680 -13.14 29.73 -1.24
CA ALA A 680 -12.38 28.52 -0.98
C ALA A 680 -11.93 27.79 -2.27
N ALA A 681 -12.64 27.99 -3.38
CA ALA A 681 -12.28 27.44 -4.69
C ALA A 681 -11.24 28.29 -5.45
N ALA A 682 -10.81 29.43 -4.91
CA ALA A 682 -9.74 30.22 -5.51
C ALA A 682 -8.39 29.54 -5.31
N GLY A 683 -7.54 29.55 -6.34
CA GLY A 683 -6.21 28.95 -6.27
C GLY A 683 -5.61 28.71 -7.64
N HIS A 684 -4.44 28.07 -7.65
CA HIS A 684 -3.77 27.66 -8.88
C HIS A 684 -4.19 26.23 -9.24
N GLY A 685 -5.12 26.14 -10.19
CA GLY A 685 -5.90 24.93 -10.44
C GLY A 685 -7.40 25.19 -10.41
N ILE A 686 -8.10 24.74 -11.45
CA ILE A 686 -9.57 24.67 -11.43
C ILE A 686 -10.04 23.57 -12.40
N GLY A 687 -11.15 22.93 -12.07
CA GLY A 687 -11.78 21.87 -12.85
C GLY A 687 -13.29 21.91 -12.71
N ALA A 688 -13.97 21.15 -13.56
CA ALA A 688 -15.42 21.02 -13.52
C ALA A 688 -15.86 19.61 -13.95
N GLY A 689 -16.90 19.07 -13.33
CA GLY A 689 -17.50 17.77 -13.63
C GLY A 689 -18.26 17.21 -12.44
N ASP A 690 -18.97 16.09 -12.61
CA ASP A 690 -19.81 15.49 -11.56
C ASP A 690 -18.97 14.65 -10.60
N VAL A 691 -18.70 15.18 -9.40
CA VAL A 691 -17.83 14.51 -8.41
C VAL A 691 -18.62 13.50 -7.57
N ASN A 692 -19.92 13.72 -7.35
CA ASN A 692 -20.73 12.91 -6.45
C ASN A 692 -21.72 11.95 -7.14
N GLY A 693 -21.76 11.96 -8.47
CA GLY A 693 -22.61 11.09 -9.30
C GLY A 693 -24.07 11.51 -9.30
N ASP A 694 -24.38 12.78 -9.01
CA ASP A 694 -25.76 13.27 -8.92
C ASP A 694 -26.29 13.92 -10.22
N GLY A 695 -25.46 13.93 -11.26
CA GLY A 695 -25.75 14.44 -12.59
C GLY A 695 -25.63 15.95 -12.74
N ARG A 696 -25.07 16.67 -11.77
CA ARG A 696 -24.81 18.11 -11.86
C ARG A 696 -23.32 18.40 -11.95
N CYS A 697 -22.98 19.53 -12.57
CA CYS A 697 -21.59 19.92 -12.73
C CYS A 697 -21.08 20.57 -11.44
N ASP A 698 -20.13 19.93 -10.78
CA ASP A 698 -19.40 20.49 -9.65
C ASP A 698 -18.17 21.28 -10.12
N VAL A 699 -17.57 22.06 -9.22
CA VAL A 699 -16.31 22.77 -9.48
C VAL A 699 -15.22 22.25 -8.56
N VAL A 700 -14.10 21.80 -9.12
CA VAL A 700 -12.97 21.24 -8.38
C VAL A 700 -11.84 22.26 -8.27
N ALA A 701 -11.25 22.35 -7.08
CA ALA A 701 -10.12 23.22 -6.79
C ALA A 701 -9.02 22.43 -6.05
N PRO A 702 -7.80 22.97 -5.89
CA PRO A 702 -6.69 22.20 -5.31
C PRO A 702 -6.90 21.71 -3.87
N ASN A 703 -7.81 22.33 -3.12
CA ASN A 703 -8.01 22.06 -1.69
C ASN A 703 -9.39 21.45 -1.38
N GLY A 704 -10.12 21.00 -2.40
CA GLY A 704 -11.47 20.49 -2.27
C GLY A 704 -12.34 20.76 -3.49
N TRP A 705 -13.64 20.58 -3.35
CA TRP A 705 -14.61 20.78 -4.44
C TRP A 705 -15.88 21.49 -3.94
N LEU A 706 -16.59 22.10 -4.88
CA LEU A 706 -17.86 22.77 -4.69
C LEU A 706 -18.97 21.92 -5.30
N GLU A 707 -19.80 21.34 -4.43
CA GLU A 707 -21.01 20.63 -4.83
C GLU A 707 -22.07 21.63 -5.29
N GLN A 708 -22.61 21.42 -6.49
CA GLN A 708 -23.77 22.16 -6.95
C GLN A 708 -25.04 21.54 -6.36
N MET A 709 -25.74 22.29 -5.52
CA MET A 709 -27.00 21.86 -4.92
C MET A 709 -28.16 22.00 -5.91
N ALA A 710 -29.23 21.23 -5.73
CA ALA A 710 -30.41 21.26 -6.60
C ALA A 710 -31.15 22.61 -6.66
N ASP A 711 -30.90 23.52 -5.71
CA ASP A 711 -31.45 24.88 -5.71
C ASP A 711 -30.49 25.92 -6.36
N GLY A 712 -29.36 25.46 -6.92
CA GLY A 712 -28.32 26.29 -7.52
C GLY A 712 -27.33 26.90 -6.50
N SER A 713 -27.45 26.59 -5.21
CA SER A 713 -26.46 26.98 -4.21
C SER A 713 -25.23 26.06 -4.24
N TRP A 714 -24.14 26.49 -3.60
CA TRP A 714 -22.87 25.76 -3.59
C TRP A 714 -22.47 25.32 -2.17
N THR A 715 -22.04 24.08 -2.01
CA THR A 715 -21.51 23.54 -0.75
C THR A 715 -20.02 23.19 -0.92
N TRP A 716 -19.16 23.64 0.00
CA TRP A 716 -17.73 23.36 -0.05
C TRP A 716 -17.35 22.10 0.71
N HIS A 717 -16.57 21.23 0.05
CA HIS A 717 -16.06 19.96 0.59
C HIS A 717 -14.53 19.97 0.57
N ALA A 718 -13.91 20.19 1.73
CA ALA A 718 -12.45 20.26 1.91
C ALA A 718 -11.83 18.87 2.11
N GLU A 719 -11.93 18.00 1.10
CA GLU A 719 -11.63 16.56 1.26
C GLU A 719 -10.21 16.15 0.84
N PHE A 720 -9.49 17.00 0.10
CA PHE A 720 -8.16 16.69 -0.41
C PHE A 720 -7.28 17.94 -0.56
N GLN A 721 -5.98 17.70 -0.77
CA GLN A 721 -4.95 18.73 -0.99
C GLN A 721 -4.02 18.29 -2.13
N LEU A 722 -4.20 18.87 -3.31
CA LEU A 722 -3.58 18.42 -4.56
C LEU A 722 -2.23 19.11 -4.86
N GLY A 723 -2.00 20.31 -4.30
CA GLY A 723 -0.82 21.12 -4.56
C GLY A 723 -1.08 22.23 -5.58
N THR A 724 -0.09 22.55 -6.40
CA THR A 724 -0.22 23.54 -7.49
C THR A 724 -0.52 22.78 -8.78
N THR A 725 -1.79 22.72 -9.16
CA THR A 725 -2.25 21.72 -10.13
C THR A 725 -2.18 22.23 -11.57
N SER A 726 -2.36 21.31 -12.51
CA SER A 726 -2.75 21.62 -13.87
C SER A 726 -4.10 22.34 -13.90
N ILE A 727 -4.37 22.96 -15.05
CA ILE A 727 -5.68 23.49 -15.39
C ILE A 727 -6.01 22.95 -16.77
N PRO A 728 -7.04 22.11 -16.95
CA PRO A 728 -8.00 21.69 -15.92
C PRO A 728 -7.43 20.75 -14.85
N ILE A 729 -8.16 20.67 -13.73
CA ILE A 729 -8.31 19.45 -12.93
C ILE A 729 -9.45 18.65 -13.57
N LEU A 730 -9.24 17.39 -13.92
CA LEU A 730 -10.24 16.58 -14.60
C LEU A 730 -11.07 15.79 -13.58
N VAL A 731 -12.37 15.64 -13.87
CA VAL A 731 -13.27 14.73 -13.18
C VAL A 731 -13.70 13.64 -14.16
N HIS A 732 -13.43 12.38 -13.85
CA HIS A 732 -13.70 11.26 -14.75
C HIS A 732 -13.83 9.95 -13.98
N ASP A 733 -14.71 9.06 -14.40
CA ASP A 733 -14.85 7.70 -13.85
C ASP A 733 -13.79 6.78 -14.51
N VAL A 734 -12.62 6.72 -13.91
CA VAL A 734 -11.43 6.06 -14.50
C VAL A 734 -11.60 4.54 -14.46
N ASP A 735 -12.09 4.00 -13.34
CA ASP A 735 -12.19 2.56 -13.13
C ASP A 735 -13.56 1.96 -13.46
N ALA A 736 -14.50 2.78 -13.90
CA ALA A 736 -15.87 2.43 -14.28
C ALA A 736 -16.72 1.88 -13.11
N ASP A 737 -16.46 2.35 -11.89
CA ASP A 737 -17.28 2.01 -10.72
C ASP A 737 -18.50 2.93 -10.53
N GLY A 738 -18.60 3.99 -11.34
CA GLY A 738 -19.72 4.91 -11.42
C GLY A 738 -19.56 6.16 -10.55
N ASP A 739 -18.39 6.40 -9.97
CA ASP A 739 -18.09 7.65 -9.27
C ASP A 739 -17.06 8.54 -10.00
N GLY A 740 -17.00 9.81 -9.59
CA GLY A 740 -16.15 10.81 -10.23
C GLY A 740 -14.76 10.86 -9.59
N ASP A 741 -13.75 10.34 -10.26
CA ASP A 741 -12.36 10.45 -9.83
C ASP A 741 -11.73 11.79 -10.23
N ILE A 742 -10.63 12.15 -9.58
CA ILE A 742 -9.94 13.42 -9.82
C ILE A 742 -8.57 13.18 -10.44
N ILE A 743 -8.29 13.68 -11.64
CA ILE A 743 -6.99 13.58 -12.32
C ILE A 743 -6.33 14.96 -12.41
N TRP A 744 -5.04 15.06 -12.06
CA TRP A 744 -4.29 16.31 -12.17
C TRP A 744 -2.79 16.11 -12.41
N GLY A 745 -2.17 17.10 -13.05
CA GLY A 745 -0.72 17.26 -13.09
C GLY A 745 -0.24 18.27 -12.04
N LEU A 746 1.02 18.21 -11.62
CA LEU A 746 1.66 19.31 -10.88
C LEU A 746 2.29 20.32 -11.85
N GLY A 747 1.60 21.41 -12.14
CA GLY A 747 1.97 22.37 -13.20
C GLY A 747 3.38 22.97 -13.07
N HIS A 748 3.92 23.04 -11.85
CA HIS A 748 5.27 23.55 -11.55
C HIS A 748 6.15 22.51 -10.87
N ASP A 749 5.86 21.22 -11.02
CA ASP A 749 6.69 20.15 -10.47
C ASP A 749 6.66 18.91 -11.38
N TYR A 750 7.15 17.79 -10.88
CA TYR A 750 7.02 16.47 -11.49
C TYR A 750 5.82 15.76 -10.89
N GLY A 751 5.06 15.08 -11.73
CA GLY A 751 4.00 14.19 -11.28
C GLY A 751 2.65 14.48 -11.91
N ILE A 752 2.03 13.39 -12.33
CA ILE A 752 0.64 13.28 -12.75
C ILE A 752 0.02 12.23 -11.83
N TYR A 753 -1.16 12.54 -11.30
CA TYR A 753 -1.81 11.73 -10.28
C TYR A 753 -3.29 11.60 -10.59
N TRP A 754 -3.92 10.58 -10.01
CA TRP A 754 -5.36 10.56 -9.82
C TRP A 754 -5.73 10.20 -8.38
N LEU A 755 -6.89 10.69 -7.94
CA LEU A 755 -7.55 10.28 -6.70
C LEU A 755 -8.70 9.37 -7.09
N GLU A 756 -8.55 8.07 -6.80
CA GLU A 756 -9.62 7.08 -6.88
C GLU A 756 -10.60 7.39 -5.74
N GLN A 757 -11.85 7.62 -6.09
CA GLN A 757 -12.90 7.78 -5.12
C GLN A 757 -13.35 6.41 -4.60
N GLY A 758 -13.89 6.38 -3.38
CA GLY A 758 -14.51 5.19 -2.85
C GLY A 758 -15.36 5.51 -1.63
N ARG A 759 -15.79 4.46 -0.92
CA ARG A 759 -16.57 4.60 0.31
C ARG A 759 -16.06 3.71 1.43
N ASP A 760 -16.06 4.25 2.64
CA ASP A 760 -15.78 3.46 3.85
C ASP A 760 -17.00 2.64 4.31
N SER A 761 -16.83 1.88 5.40
CA SER A 761 -17.90 1.05 5.96
C SER A 761 -19.12 1.83 6.46
N ASP A 762 -18.95 3.13 6.75
CA ASP A 762 -20.01 4.03 7.18
C ASP A 762 -20.65 4.78 6.00
N GLY A 763 -20.20 4.49 4.77
CA GLY A 763 -20.67 5.08 3.52
C GLY A 763 -20.11 6.47 3.22
N GLN A 764 -19.14 6.95 3.99
CA GLN A 764 -18.47 8.24 3.76
C GLN A 764 -17.51 8.14 2.59
N ARG A 765 -17.38 9.22 1.83
CA ARG A 765 -16.46 9.28 0.69
C ARG A 765 -15.02 9.18 1.19
N THR A 766 -14.22 8.38 0.49
CA THR A 766 -12.78 8.24 0.70
C THR A 766 -12.04 8.52 -0.60
N TRP A 767 -10.77 8.91 -0.48
CA TRP A 767 -9.91 9.20 -1.62
C TRP A 767 -8.60 8.42 -1.49
N ALA A 768 -8.28 7.59 -2.49
CA ALA A 768 -7.00 6.91 -2.60
C ALA A 768 -6.15 7.58 -3.68
N ARG A 769 -4.91 7.97 -3.32
CA ARG A 769 -4.02 8.67 -4.26
C ARG A 769 -3.12 7.70 -5.01
N HIS A 770 -3.07 7.85 -6.32
CA HIS A 770 -2.26 7.04 -7.21
C HIS A 770 -1.37 7.91 -8.10
N LEU A 771 -0.13 7.45 -8.30
CA LEU A 771 0.81 8.06 -9.24
C LEU A 771 0.56 7.50 -10.64
N ILE A 772 0.47 8.38 -11.64
CA ILE A 772 0.40 8.02 -13.07
C ILE A 772 1.81 8.09 -13.67
N ASP A 773 2.49 9.23 -13.57
CA ASP A 773 3.88 9.40 -14.07
C ASP A 773 4.58 10.57 -13.36
N ASP A 774 5.81 10.38 -12.89
CA ASP A 774 6.67 11.42 -12.28
C ASP A 774 8.05 11.54 -12.95
N SER A 775 8.20 10.95 -14.14
CA SER A 775 9.46 10.89 -14.87
C SER A 775 9.79 12.16 -15.65
N TRP A 776 8.84 13.10 -15.75
CA TRP A 776 8.98 14.39 -16.44
C TRP A 776 8.18 15.49 -15.73
N SER A 777 8.52 16.76 -15.99
CA SER A 777 7.98 17.91 -15.23
C SER A 777 7.08 18.83 -16.03
N GLN A 778 6.33 19.67 -15.30
CA GLN A 778 5.39 20.68 -15.77
C GLN A 778 4.24 20.13 -16.64
N PRO A 779 3.50 19.09 -16.22
CA PRO A 779 2.21 18.71 -16.80
C PRO A 779 1.16 19.78 -16.49
N HIS A 780 1.07 20.81 -17.33
CA HIS A 780 0.35 22.04 -17.00
C HIS A 780 -1.09 22.08 -17.55
N PHE A 781 -1.36 21.32 -18.61
CA PHE A 781 -2.67 21.17 -19.24
C PHE A 781 -2.88 19.70 -19.59
N LEU A 782 -4.05 19.17 -19.21
CA LEU A 782 -4.45 17.77 -19.43
C LEU A 782 -5.73 17.78 -20.26
N LEU A 783 -5.93 16.75 -21.06
CA LEU A 783 -7.19 16.48 -21.76
C LEU A 783 -7.48 14.99 -21.76
N LEU A 784 -8.76 14.67 -21.93
CA LEU A 784 -9.27 13.31 -22.11
C LEU A 784 -9.73 13.19 -23.56
N ALA A 785 -9.26 12.16 -24.26
CA ALA A 785 -9.62 11.87 -25.63
C ALA A 785 -9.35 10.40 -25.94
N ASP A 786 -10.32 9.71 -26.54
CA ASP A 786 -10.14 8.34 -27.08
C ASP A 786 -9.17 8.36 -28.29
N LEU A 787 -7.86 8.19 -28.03
CA LEU A 787 -6.82 8.26 -29.06
C LEU A 787 -6.53 6.91 -29.72
N ASP A 788 -6.92 5.80 -29.11
CA ASP A 788 -6.74 4.47 -29.69
C ASP A 788 -8.03 3.83 -30.25
N GLY A 789 -9.16 4.54 -30.14
CA GLY A 789 -10.43 4.20 -30.76
C GLY A 789 -11.18 3.07 -30.06
N ASP A 790 -10.84 2.78 -28.80
CA ASP A 790 -11.45 1.69 -28.03
C ASP A 790 -12.76 2.09 -27.33
N GLY A 791 -13.14 3.36 -27.40
CA GLY A 791 -14.33 3.94 -26.79
C GLY A 791 -14.14 4.34 -25.32
N VAL A 792 -12.91 4.34 -24.81
CA VAL A 792 -12.52 4.82 -23.49
C VAL A 792 -11.58 6.02 -23.65
N ASP A 793 -11.83 7.09 -22.90
CA ASP A 793 -10.97 8.27 -22.99
C ASP A 793 -9.56 7.98 -22.46
N ASP A 794 -8.54 8.36 -23.23
CA ASP A 794 -7.15 8.37 -22.80
C ASP A 794 -6.79 9.70 -22.15
N LEU A 795 -5.92 9.65 -21.14
CA LEU A 795 -5.31 10.85 -20.59
C LEU A 795 -4.18 11.33 -21.50
N VAL A 796 -4.29 12.54 -22.05
CA VAL A 796 -3.25 13.14 -22.91
C VAL A 796 -2.63 14.33 -22.22
N VAL A 797 -1.30 14.32 -22.10
CA VAL A 797 -0.56 15.36 -21.36
C VAL A 797 0.79 15.63 -22.01
N GLY A 798 1.16 16.90 -22.04
CA GLY A 798 2.45 17.36 -22.52
C GLY A 798 3.16 18.28 -21.53
N LYS A 799 4.48 18.33 -21.67
CA LYS A 799 5.32 19.23 -20.89
C LYS A 799 5.21 20.65 -21.39
N ARG A 800 5.02 21.59 -20.45
CA ARG A 800 5.12 23.02 -20.73
C ARG A 800 6.58 23.48 -20.86
N TYR A 801 6.91 24.11 -21.99
CA TYR A 801 8.24 24.70 -22.21
C TYR A 801 8.37 26.01 -21.45
N HIS A 802 9.26 26.04 -20.45
CA HIS A 802 9.53 27.23 -19.63
C HIS A 802 8.26 27.87 -19.06
N ALA A 803 7.48 27.09 -18.28
CA ALA A 803 6.20 27.51 -17.72
C ALA A 803 6.31 28.89 -17.04
N HIS A 804 7.18 29.01 -16.04
CA HIS A 804 7.57 30.29 -15.44
C HIS A 804 8.92 30.83 -15.93
N ASN A 805 9.17 30.85 -17.24
CA ASN A 805 10.41 31.37 -17.83
C ASN A 805 11.69 30.70 -17.29
N GLY A 806 11.61 29.38 -17.04
CA GLY A 806 12.78 28.58 -16.64
C GLY A 806 12.99 28.42 -15.13
N HIS A 807 12.13 29.00 -14.29
CA HIS A 807 12.28 28.94 -12.83
C HIS A 807 11.71 27.67 -12.18
N ASP A 808 10.86 26.93 -12.89
CA ASP A 808 10.22 25.72 -12.35
C ASP A 808 11.15 24.49 -12.43
N PRO A 809 11.02 23.53 -11.51
CA PRO A 809 11.70 22.24 -11.56
C PRO A 809 11.63 21.57 -12.94
N GLY A 810 12.80 21.13 -13.42
CA GLY A 810 12.93 20.47 -14.71
C GLY A 810 12.61 21.36 -15.92
N ALA A 811 12.56 22.70 -15.80
CA ALA A 811 12.20 23.56 -16.93
C ALA A 811 13.05 23.34 -18.20
N ASN A 812 14.28 22.84 -18.06
CA ASN A 812 15.18 22.52 -19.17
C ASN A 812 15.24 21.02 -19.51
N ASP A 813 14.46 20.17 -18.84
CA ASP A 813 14.34 18.76 -19.23
C ASP A 813 13.72 18.65 -20.63
N PRO A 814 13.97 17.54 -21.34
CA PRO A 814 13.40 17.32 -22.67
C PRO A 814 11.88 17.48 -22.70
N LEU A 815 11.37 18.10 -23.77
CA LEU A 815 9.94 18.21 -24.01
C LEU A 815 9.34 16.86 -24.40
N CYS A 816 8.07 16.67 -24.07
CA CYS A 816 7.32 15.47 -24.38
C CYS A 816 5.83 15.75 -24.48
N VAL A 817 5.15 14.86 -25.20
CA VAL A 817 3.70 14.70 -25.28
C VAL A 817 3.41 13.19 -25.22
N TYR A 818 2.59 12.79 -24.27
CA TYR A 818 2.21 11.40 -24.02
C TYR A 818 0.71 11.26 -23.95
N TYR A 819 0.23 10.05 -24.23
CA TYR A 819 -1.08 9.61 -23.78
C TYR A 819 -0.96 8.40 -22.87
N TYR A 820 -1.96 8.19 -22.02
CA TYR A 820 -2.00 7.10 -21.06
C TYR A 820 -3.36 6.41 -21.13
N THR A 821 -3.32 5.10 -21.41
CA THR A 821 -4.48 4.21 -21.39
C THR A 821 -4.63 3.62 -20.00
N PHE A 822 -5.85 3.50 -19.47
CA PHE A 822 -6.11 2.83 -18.19
C PHE A 822 -6.66 1.42 -18.39
N ASP A 823 -5.92 0.41 -17.94
CA ASP A 823 -6.44 -0.96 -17.89
C ASP A 823 -7.29 -1.13 -16.63
N ARG A 824 -8.62 -1.13 -16.80
CA ARG A 824 -9.60 -1.29 -15.71
C ARG A 824 -9.49 -2.63 -14.98
N GLY A 825 -9.07 -3.69 -15.66
CA GLY A 825 -8.87 -5.01 -15.06
C GLY A 825 -7.66 -5.05 -14.15
N ALA A 826 -6.55 -4.46 -14.61
CA ALA A 826 -5.30 -4.38 -13.85
C ALA A 826 -5.25 -3.19 -12.87
N LYS A 827 -6.16 -2.22 -13.01
CA LYS A 827 -6.16 -0.90 -12.36
C LYS A 827 -4.82 -0.17 -12.51
N CYS A 828 -4.29 -0.10 -13.74
CA CYS A 828 -2.99 0.53 -14.00
C CYS A 828 -2.97 1.37 -15.27
N TRP A 829 -2.21 2.46 -15.22
CA TRP A 829 -1.94 3.33 -16.35
C TRP A 829 -0.77 2.81 -17.18
N THR A 830 -0.94 2.80 -18.50
CA THR A 830 0.13 2.50 -19.45
C THR A 830 0.44 3.75 -20.26
N ARG A 831 1.70 4.21 -20.20
CA ARG A 831 2.17 5.36 -20.98
C ARG A 831 2.50 4.94 -22.41
N HIS A 832 2.10 5.78 -23.35
CA HIS A 832 2.45 5.69 -24.75
C HIS A 832 3.08 7.01 -25.25
N VAL A 833 4.02 6.89 -26.18
CA VAL A 833 4.71 8.06 -26.75
C VAL A 833 3.89 8.65 -27.89
N ILE A 834 3.57 9.96 -27.84
CA ILE A 834 3.17 10.73 -29.03
C ILE A 834 4.38 11.48 -29.57
N HIS A 835 5.10 12.19 -28.69
CA HIS A 835 6.38 12.82 -29.00
C HIS A 835 7.30 12.85 -27.77
N GLU A 836 8.57 12.55 -27.92
CA GLU A 836 9.56 12.62 -26.83
C GLU A 836 10.88 13.24 -27.33
N GLY A 837 11.43 14.19 -26.59
CA GLY A 837 12.58 14.99 -27.00
C GLY A 837 12.22 16.16 -27.91
N GLY A 838 13.21 16.84 -28.49
CA GLY A 838 12.98 17.93 -29.45
C GLY A 838 12.28 19.18 -28.87
N ARG A 839 11.38 19.77 -29.67
CA ARG A 839 10.71 21.07 -29.38
C ARG A 839 9.21 20.98 -29.11
N VAL A 840 8.59 19.80 -29.24
CA VAL A 840 7.14 19.63 -29.12
C VAL A 840 6.76 19.36 -27.67
N GLY A 841 5.87 20.21 -27.16
CA GLY A 841 5.29 20.13 -25.81
C GLY A 841 3.98 20.91 -25.80
N PHE A 842 3.34 20.98 -24.64
CA PHE A 842 2.07 21.71 -24.49
C PHE A 842 2.26 23.13 -23.96
N GLY A 843 1.23 23.94 -24.13
CA GLY A 843 1.08 25.24 -23.51
C GLY A 843 0.14 25.13 -22.31
N ILE A 844 -0.85 26.02 -22.27
CA ILE A 844 -1.83 26.17 -21.19
C ILE A 844 -3.27 26.14 -21.69
N ASN A 845 -3.46 25.90 -22.99
CA ASN A 845 -4.73 25.58 -23.59
C ASN A 845 -4.48 24.85 -24.92
N THR A 846 -4.95 23.61 -25.01
CA THR A 846 -4.87 22.78 -26.21
C THR A 846 -6.12 21.91 -26.34
N ILE A 847 -6.26 21.21 -27.46
CA ILE A 847 -7.43 20.38 -27.80
C ILE A 847 -7.01 19.15 -28.61
N ALA A 848 -7.85 18.11 -28.59
CA ALA A 848 -7.82 17.01 -29.53
C ALA A 848 -9.12 16.95 -30.34
N GLU A 849 -9.03 16.95 -31.67
CA GLU A 849 -10.17 16.87 -32.60
C GLU A 849 -9.75 16.13 -33.87
N ASP A 850 -10.71 15.50 -34.56
CA ASP A 850 -10.54 14.92 -35.90
C ASP A 850 -10.40 16.05 -36.94
N ILE A 851 -9.16 16.47 -37.22
CA ILE A 851 -8.90 17.68 -38.03
C ILE A 851 -8.95 17.38 -39.52
N ASP A 852 -8.73 16.12 -39.91
CA ASP A 852 -8.68 15.71 -41.32
C ASP A 852 -9.90 14.88 -41.78
N GLY A 853 -10.79 14.54 -40.84
CA GLY A 853 -12.07 13.89 -41.08
C GLY A 853 -11.95 12.39 -41.32
N ASP A 854 -10.87 11.75 -40.86
CA ASP A 854 -10.62 10.33 -41.06
C ASP A 854 -11.15 9.43 -39.94
N GLY A 855 -11.63 10.05 -38.85
CA GLY A 855 -12.32 9.41 -37.73
C GLY A 855 -11.46 9.16 -36.51
N ASP A 856 -10.15 9.45 -36.55
CA ASP A 856 -9.29 9.48 -35.37
C ASP A 856 -9.10 10.91 -34.84
N LEU A 857 -8.73 11.04 -33.56
CA LEU A 857 -8.53 12.35 -32.93
C LEU A 857 -7.06 12.76 -33.01
N ASP A 858 -6.81 13.97 -33.53
CA ASP A 858 -5.49 14.57 -33.64
C ASP A 858 -5.20 15.50 -32.47
N VAL A 859 -3.93 15.62 -32.08
CA VAL A 859 -3.54 16.44 -30.92
C VAL A 859 -2.85 17.72 -31.36
N LEU A 860 -3.44 18.87 -31.01
CA LEU A 860 -2.77 20.17 -31.15
C LEU A 860 -1.73 20.36 -30.04
N ALA A 861 -0.62 21.01 -30.35
CA ALA A 861 0.45 21.31 -29.38
C ALA A 861 0.97 22.74 -29.55
N PRO A 862 0.21 23.76 -29.07
CA PRO A 862 0.68 25.14 -29.00
C PRO A 862 1.62 25.31 -27.80
N GLY A 863 2.57 26.24 -27.87
CA GLY A 863 3.45 26.54 -26.74
C GLY A 863 4.52 27.59 -27.07
N LYS A 864 5.26 28.01 -26.05
CA LYS A 864 6.43 28.91 -26.21
C LYS A 864 7.52 28.32 -27.13
N SER A 865 7.51 27.00 -27.34
CA SER A 865 8.48 26.28 -28.17
C SER A 865 8.05 26.14 -29.64
N GLY A 866 6.83 26.54 -30.01
CA GLY A 866 6.27 26.46 -31.36
C GLY A 866 4.81 26.03 -31.38
N LEU A 867 4.25 25.89 -32.58
CA LEU A 867 2.92 25.33 -32.84
C LEU A 867 3.07 24.09 -33.72
N TYR A 868 2.55 22.97 -33.23
CA TYR A 868 2.65 21.67 -33.86
C TYR A 868 1.28 20.97 -33.87
N LEU A 869 1.07 20.10 -34.84
CA LEU A 869 -0.06 19.17 -34.91
C LEU A 869 0.51 17.75 -34.93
N LEU A 870 0.01 16.89 -34.05
CA LEU A 870 0.34 15.47 -34.00
C LEU A 870 -0.84 14.71 -34.61
N GLU A 871 -0.74 14.46 -35.91
CA GLU A 871 -1.75 13.71 -36.67
C GLU A 871 -1.73 12.26 -36.20
N ASN A 872 -2.87 11.77 -35.74
CA ASN A 872 -3.05 10.36 -35.43
C ASN A 872 -3.25 9.59 -36.74
N LEU A 873 -2.77 8.34 -36.79
CA LEU A 873 -2.85 7.50 -38.00
C LEU A 873 -3.49 6.15 -37.67
N ARG A 874 -4.17 6.07 -36.54
CA ARG A 874 -4.66 4.84 -35.92
C ARG A 874 -6.14 4.75 -36.19
N ARG A 875 -6.51 3.77 -37.02
CA ARG A 875 -7.87 3.56 -37.52
C ARG A 875 -8.61 2.45 -36.81
#